data_AF-A0A061BM99-F1
#
_entry.id   AF-A0A061BM99-F1
#
_cell.length_a   1.000
_cell.length_b   1.000
_cell.length_c   1.000
_cell.angle_alpha   90.00
_cell.angle_beta   90.00
_cell.angle_gamma   90.00
#
_symmetry.space_group_name_H-M   'P 1'
#
loop_
_entity.id
_entity.type
_entity.pdbx_description
1 polymer ?
#
loop_
_entity_poly.entity_id
_entity_poly.type
_entity_poly.pdbx_seq_one_letter_code
_entity_poly.pdbx_strand_id
1 'polypeptide(L)'
;MTSINHPNNLCLVTLHFLSSTSCHCPDRVPPREPGKKFDEILNLKNTSNNNPTNILTNLCTGLETFLGFNSASKGYDGTGIVYSDLDRLCDGVMAFLSGVLDAVKNENEVTTYDNYISGDTKKLKSVLKLVDSKIGSGREGLADAVGAVKEWLEGYEREINDKTKKVTDELTWLINNMNGNYKNKINENSSLTDQLSTWSEVIGNIDFDVSQIEEDKISELDKSLKTNVMNEIKIVKKSVEMLNKSAKNPDLLTQVQRVDAELEWQRNDVKKHVDQVCEKVGDDVHKELYKIRRSVSALEDKKKDQFQGIHEKLKEADAFLHDEFSNDYRNEIEKLFADVNDQMSDITSTETSDSNLKQKFSAMMMDTTHIRVDMVTENRKLNEWKKKAQDVVYAVKTKIGDIIMKLDKDRLSSAEYQKVQFAADNLKEKADRFMTSIAEAKKALTSSINVALQAVKTMDEELKKDLRIVKGRIRDEIWSHVNLLKTQYWDGLENNVKGDLHGLEMKLVSSLQNHVKNLLKTIQTQVSAIKGNDGNGNGLHGYVKHVTSTYAKQFKQTTGFENTVIIWLENILKNNNVVRKYIEQYVQKNKGREYFEPQYVNENNCAIESGRINDIAVQIKNKLKGISGAFTFTSVSDDDDISKCVQKIHACISGFARKLNDQITIMNVTASSDAFVDGIVDAIEDKAVKKANKTRTLKNYLQAAVRYIVIAL
;
A
#
# COMPACT_ATOMS: atom_id res chain seq x y z
N MET A 1 -40.01 -60.32 80.24
CA MET A 1 -38.72 -60.20 80.97
C MET A 1 -38.52 -58.73 81.32
N THR A 2 -38.49 -58.42 82.62
CA THR A 2 -37.90 -57.23 83.31
C THR A 2 -38.05 -55.88 82.61
N SER A 3 -39.02 -55.03 83.00
CA SER A 3 -38.96 -54.09 84.14
C SER A 3 -37.82 -53.06 84.04
N ILE A 4 -38.17 -51.77 83.92
CA ILE A 4 -37.92 -50.68 84.89
C ILE A 4 -38.11 -49.27 84.23
N ASN A 5 -39.05 -48.50 84.80
CA ASN A 5 -39.16 -47.02 84.93
C ASN A 5 -39.40 -46.08 83.72
N HIS A 6 -40.67 -45.90 83.35
CA HIS A 6 -41.58 -44.77 83.71
C HIS A 6 -41.01 -43.51 84.44
N PRO A 7 -41.68 -42.31 84.43
CA PRO A 7 -43.08 -42.06 84.01
C PRO A 7 -43.46 -40.66 83.40
N ASN A 8 -44.73 -40.60 82.93
CA ASN A 8 -45.70 -39.47 83.03
C ASN A 8 -45.51 -38.23 82.13
N ASN A 9 -46.53 -37.55 81.59
CA ASN A 9 -48.01 -37.56 81.61
C ASN A 9 -48.39 -36.40 80.63
N LEU A 10 -49.42 -36.38 79.76
CA LEU A 10 -50.86 -36.56 79.94
C LEU A 10 -51.58 -36.47 78.57
N CYS A 11 -52.80 -37.02 78.55
CA CYS A 11 -53.76 -37.25 77.45
C CYS A 11 -54.28 -36.08 76.59
N LEU A 12 -54.53 -36.42 75.31
CA LEU A 12 -55.76 -36.32 74.48
C LEU A 12 -56.77 -35.17 74.68
N VAL A 13 -57.01 -34.40 73.60
CA VAL A 13 -58.35 -34.15 73.02
C VAL A 13 -58.23 -33.97 71.48
N THR A 14 -58.96 -34.76 70.70
CA THR A 14 -59.24 -34.54 69.26
C THR A 14 -60.63 -33.94 69.12
N LEU A 15 -60.80 -32.77 68.49
CA LEU A 15 -62.11 -32.31 68.00
C LEU A 15 -62.01 -31.42 66.75
N HIS A 16 -62.66 -31.90 65.69
CA HIS A 16 -63.39 -31.22 64.61
C HIS A 16 -62.73 -30.09 63.77
N PHE A 17 -62.47 -30.43 62.50
CA PHE A 17 -62.59 -29.48 61.39
C PHE A 17 -64.06 -29.10 61.20
N LEU A 18 -64.36 -27.81 61.25
CA LEU A 18 -65.60 -27.22 60.74
C LEU A 18 -65.36 -26.61 59.35
N SER A 19 -66.38 -26.79 58.53
CA SER A 19 -66.47 -26.51 57.10
C SER A 19 -66.23 -25.06 56.72
N SER A 20 -65.62 -24.88 55.54
CA SER A 20 -65.70 -23.68 54.71
C SER A 20 -67.14 -23.18 54.64
N THR A 21 -67.43 -22.13 55.40
CA THR A 21 -68.55 -21.24 55.12
C THR A 21 -67.95 -19.92 54.67
N SER A 22 -68.22 -19.60 53.40
CA SER A 22 -68.19 -18.26 52.83
C SER A 22 -68.40 -17.19 53.90
N CYS A 23 -67.34 -16.44 54.19
CA CYS A 23 -67.46 -15.21 54.95
C CYS A 23 -68.13 -14.19 54.02
N HIS A 24 -69.43 -14.06 54.16
CA HIS A 24 -70.21 -12.96 53.62
C HIS A 24 -69.63 -11.67 54.20
N CYS A 25 -68.95 -10.86 53.37
CA CYS A 25 -68.48 -9.54 53.78
C CYS A 25 -69.70 -8.67 54.16
N PRO A 26 -69.73 -8.07 55.36
CA PRO A 26 -70.62 -6.95 55.62
C PRO A 26 -70.25 -5.79 54.69
N ASP A 27 -71.23 -4.94 54.43
CA ASP A 27 -71.24 -3.90 53.40
C ASP A 27 -69.92 -3.20 53.08
N ARG A 28 -69.74 -3.02 51.77
CA ARG A 28 -68.69 -2.26 51.10
C ARG A 28 -68.41 -0.95 51.84
N VAL A 29 -67.18 -0.81 52.34
CA VAL A 29 -66.58 0.50 52.60
C VAL A 29 -66.03 1.03 51.26
N PRO A 30 -66.55 2.15 50.71
CA PRO A 30 -66.05 2.70 49.45
C PRO A 30 -64.58 3.12 49.56
N PRO A 31 -63.80 3.14 48.46
CA PRO A 31 -62.38 3.52 48.43
C PRO A 31 -62.07 4.92 49.00
N ARG A 32 -63.09 5.75 49.25
CA ARG A 32 -62.97 7.09 49.85
C ARG A 32 -62.85 7.09 51.38
N GLU A 33 -63.27 6.04 52.07
CA GLU A 33 -63.19 5.98 53.54
C GLU A 33 -61.77 5.71 54.09
N PRO A 34 -60.94 4.84 53.47
CA PRO A 34 -59.54 4.69 53.87
C PRO A 34 -58.73 5.97 53.69
N GLY A 35 -58.96 6.71 52.59
CA GLY A 35 -58.34 8.01 52.36
C GLY A 35 -58.77 9.07 53.39
N LYS A 36 -60.06 9.12 53.74
CA LYS A 36 -60.56 10.02 54.80
C LYS A 36 -60.02 9.67 56.19
N LYS A 37 -59.90 8.38 56.52
CA LYS A 37 -59.29 7.95 57.80
C LYS A 37 -57.80 8.29 57.87
N PHE A 38 -57.08 8.25 56.74
CA PHE A 38 -55.69 8.70 56.67
C PHE A 38 -55.57 10.24 56.82
N ASP A 39 -56.50 11.01 56.26
CA ASP A 39 -56.55 12.47 56.41
C ASP A 39 -56.90 12.91 57.85
N GLU A 40 -57.72 12.14 58.59
CA GLU A 40 -57.99 12.40 60.02
C GLU A 40 -56.75 12.17 60.91
N ILE A 41 -55.89 11.21 60.55
CA ILE A 41 -54.62 10.92 61.25
C ILE A 41 -53.59 12.05 61.04
N LEU A 42 -53.70 12.82 59.94
CA LEU A 42 -52.84 13.97 59.64
C LEU A 42 -53.10 15.21 60.54
N ASN A 43 -54.14 15.22 61.37
CA ASN A 43 -54.44 16.30 62.33
C ASN A 43 -53.70 16.18 63.68
N LEU A 44 -52.57 15.46 63.74
CA LEU A 44 -51.68 15.49 64.88
C LEU A 44 -50.93 16.83 64.91
N LYS A 45 -51.43 17.78 65.71
CA LYS A 45 -50.71 19.02 66.04
C LYS A 45 -49.31 18.67 66.53
N ASN A 46 -48.29 19.02 65.74
CA ASN A 46 -46.90 19.04 66.20
C ASN A 46 -46.76 20.07 67.33
N THR A 47 -46.92 19.62 68.57
CA THR A 47 -46.51 20.41 69.74
C THR A 47 -44.99 20.45 69.79
N SER A 48 -44.43 21.64 69.95
CA SER A 48 -43.00 22.01 69.87
C SER A 48 -42.04 21.36 70.90
N ASN A 49 -42.43 20.26 71.53
CA ASN A 49 -41.56 19.41 72.35
C ASN A 49 -41.30 18.07 71.63
N ASN A 50 -40.47 18.12 70.58
CA ASN A 50 -40.05 16.96 69.79
C ASN A 50 -39.07 16.08 70.58
N ASN A 51 -39.60 15.23 71.45
CA ASN A 51 -38.92 14.01 71.86
C ASN A 51 -39.15 12.95 70.77
N PRO A 52 -38.10 12.33 70.18
CA PRO A 52 -38.23 11.22 69.21
C PRO A 52 -39.17 10.11 69.69
N THR A 53 -39.22 9.90 71.00
CA THR A 53 -40.11 8.94 71.67
C THR A 53 -41.58 9.24 71.39
N ASN A 54 -42.01 10.51 71.39
CA ASN A 54 -43.43 10.85 71.18
C ASN A 54 -43.87 10.64 69.73
N ILE A 55 -42.97 10.84 68.76
CA ILE A 55 -43.24 10.58 67.34
C ILE A 55 -43.39 9.07 67.11
N LEU A 56 -42.47 8.28 67.66
CA LEU A 56 -42.55 6.82 67.60
C LEU A 56 -43.81 6.29 68.30
N THR A 57 -44.14 6.80 69.49
CA THR A 57 -45.36 6.38 70.21
C THR A 57 -46.62 6.74 69.43
N ASN A 58 -46.71 7.93 68.84
CA ASN A 58 -47.89 8.32 68.05
C ASN A 58 -48.00 7.53 66.74
N LEU A 59 -46.88 7.22 66.08
CA LEU A 59 -46.85 6.37 64.88
C LEU A 59 -47.29 4.93 65.22
N CYS A 60 -46.76 4.36 66.30
CA CYS A 60 -47.12 3.01 66.76
C CYS A 60 -48.59 2.95 67.17
N THR A 61 -49.08 3.92 67.94
CA THR A 61 -50.48 3.98 68.37
C THR A 61 -51.43 4.19 67.17
N GLY A 62 -51.02 5.01 66.20
CA GLY A 62 -51.76 5.21 64.95
C GLY A 62 -51.83 3.95 64.09
N LEU A 63 -50.74 3.19 63.97
CA LEU A 63 -50.68 1.90 63.31
C LEU A 63 -51.52 0.83 64.03
N GLU A 64 -51.44 0.77 65.36
CA GLU A 64 -52.25 -0.14 66.17
C GLU A 64 -53.74 0.15 65.97
N THR A 65 -54.14 1.42 66.01
CA THR A 65 -55.54 1.83 65.79
C THR A 65 -55.98 1.56 64.35
N PHE A 66 -55.14 1.84 63.35
CA PHE A 66 -55.42 1.58 61.94
C PHE A 66 -55.60 0.08 61.63
N LEU A 67 -54.81 -0.77 62.29
CA LEU A 67 -54.86 -2.22 62.15
C LEU A 67 -55.93 -2.88 63.03
N GLY A 68 -56.56 -2.15 63.96
CA GLY A 68 -57.52 -2.70 64.92
C GLY A 68 -56.87 -3.53 66.02
N PHE A 69 -55.61 -3.23 66.36
CA PHE A 69 -54.88 -3.86 67.44
C PHE A 69 -55.34 -3.29 68.79
N ASN A 70 -55.80 -4.17 69.66
CA ASN A 70 -56.24 -3.82 71.00
C ASN A 70 -55.16 -4.23 72.01
N SER A 71 -54.45 -3.23 72.51
CA SER A 71 -53.33 -3.39 73.43
C SER A 71 -53.70 -4.04 74.77
N ALA A 72 -54.97 -3.95 75.20
CA ALA A 72 -55.45 -4.61 76.42
C ALA A 72 -55.65 -6.13 76.21
N SER A 73 -56.14 -6.53 75.04
CA SER A 73 -56.32 -7.95 74.70
C SER A 73 -55.05 -8.60 74.12
N LYS A 74 -54.04 -7.78 73.76
CA LYS A 74 -52.86 -8.18 72.97
C LYS A 74 -53.25 -8.91 71.67
N GLY A 75 -54.40 -8.59 71.11
CA GLY A 75 -54.96 -9.18 69.91
C GLY A 75 -55.73 -8.14 69.09
N TYR A 76 -56.16 -8.51 67.88
CA TYR A 76 -56.92 -7.62 67.01
C TYR A 76 -58.41 -7.77 67.32
N ASP A 77 -59.09 -6.65 67.61
CA ASP A 77 -60.50 -6.63 68.05
C ASP A 77 -61.50 -6.48 66.89
N GLY A 78 -61.00 -6.41 65.66
CA GLY A 78 -61.81 -6.34 64.46
C GLY A 78 -62.41 -4.96 64.18
N THR A 79 -62.05 -3.92 64.95
CA THR A 79 -62.52 -2.54 64.73
C THR A 79 -61.72 -1.78 63.65
N GLY A 80 -60.55 -2.32 63.28
CA GLY A 80 -59.73 -1.87 62.14
C GLY A 80 -60.22 -2.45 60.79
N ILE A 81 -59.52 -2.18 59.70
CA ILE A 81 -59.87 -2.70 58.37
C ILE A 81 -59.63 -4.22 58.28
N VAL A 82 -60.58 -5.08 58.69
CA VAL A 82 -60.42 -6.55 58.68
C VAL A 82 -60.48 -7.13 57.27
N TYR A 83 -59.32 -7.18 56.62
CA TYR A 83 -58.96 -8.20 55.64
C TYR A 83 -57.89 -9.11 56.26
N SER A 84 -57.72 -10.35 55.78
CA SER A 84 -56.55 -11.14 56.16
C SER A 84 -55.28 -10.34 55.82
N ASP A 85 -54.25 -10.38 56.66
CA ASP A 85 -53.00 -9.63 56.40
C ASP A 85 -52.41 -9.98 55.02
N LEU A 86 -52.70 -11.19 54.53
CA LEU A 86 -52.32 -11.66 53.20
C LEU A 86 -53.11 -10.98 52.07
N ASP A 87 -54.42 -10.75 52.22
CA ASP A 87 -55.22 -10.07 51.20
C ASP A 87 -54.83 -8.58 51.10
N ARG A 88 -54.54 -7.93 52.23
CA ARG A 88 -54.02 -6.54 52.24
C ARG A 88 -52.68 -6.42 51.53
N LEU A 89 -51.81 -7.42 51.70
CA LEU A 89 -50.54 -7.49 50.99
C LEU A 89 -50.77 -7.69 49.48
N CYS A 90 -51.69 -8.57 49.07
CA CYS A 90 -52.04 -8.79 47.68
C CYS A 90 -52.55 -7.50 47.02
N ASP A 91 -53.44 -6.77 47.71
CA ASP A 91 -53.97 -5.48 47.24
C ASP A 91 -52.88 -4.41 47.18
N GLY A 92 -52.01 -4.36 48.19
CA GLY A 92 -50.86 -3.46 48.20
C GLY A 92 -49.91 -3.70 47.03
N VAL A 93 -49.65 -4.96 46.67
CA VAL A 93 -48.80 -5.32 45.51
C VAL A 93 -49.48 -4.96 44.19
N MET A 94 -50.77 -5.25 44.02
CA MET A 94 -51.50 -4.87 42.79
C MET A 94 -51.61 -3.35 42.63
N ALA A 95 -51.89 -2.62 43.72
CA ALA A 95 -51.91 -1.16 43.73
C ALA A 95 -50.53 -0.57 43.42
N PHE A 96 -49.45 -1.20 43.94
CA PHE A 96 -48.08 -0.84 43.59
C PHE A 96 -47.80 -1.05 42.09
N LEU A 97 -48.13 -2.22 41.54
CA LEU A 97 -47.94 -2.52 40.12
C LEU A 97 -48.74 -1.55 39.22
N SER A 98 -50.00 -1.28 39.56
CA SER A 98 -50.81 -0.28 38.86
C SER A 98 -50.14 1.09 38.92
N GLY A 99 -49.74 1.56 40.11
CA GLY A 99 -49.09 2.86 40.28
C GLY A 99 -47.79 3.00 39.49
N VAL A 100 -46.93 1.97 39.46
CA VAL A 100 -45.68 1.97 38.71
C VAL A 100 -45.93 2.01 37.20
N LEU A 101 -46.81 1.15 36.70
CA LEU A 101 -47.15 1.10 35.27
C LEU A 101 -47.86 2.37 34.82
N ASP A 102 -48.71 2.95 35.67
CA ASP A 102 -49.43 4.19 35.37
C ASP A 102 -48.49 5.39 35.27
N ALA A 103 -47.45 5.43 36.11
CA ALA A 103 -46.43 6.46 36.10
C ALA A 103 -45.63 6.51 34.79
N VAL A 104 -45.37 5.35 34.16
CA VAL A 104 -44.53 5.26 32.95
C VAL A 104 -45.31 5.12 31.64
N LYS A 105 -46.64 4.98 31.70
CA LYS A 105 -47.48 4.64 30.52
C LYS A 105 -47.39 5.63 29.34
N ASN A 106 -46.97 6.86 29.60
CA ASN A 106 -46.85 7.92 28.60
C ASN A 106 -45.39 8.18 28.18
N GLU A 107 -44.43 7.47 28.76
CA GLU A 107 -43.03 7.59 28.38
C GLU A 107 -42.82 7.09 26.96
N ASN A 108 -41.88 7.70 26.23
CA ASN A 108 -41.70 7.40 24.81
C ASN A 108 -41.20 5.97 24.59
N GLU A 109 -40.28 5.51 25.43
CA GLU A 109 -39.70 4.17 25.44
C GLU A 109 -40.81 3.12 25.60
N VAL A 110 -41.75 3.36 26.51
CA VAL A 110 -42.89 2.47 26.77
C VAL A 110 -43.88 2.48 25.60
N THR A 111 -44.32 3.67 25.18
CA THR A 111 -45.33 3.82 24.12
C THR A 111 -44.86 3.32 22.77
N THR A 112 -43.57 3.45 22.45
CA THR A 112 -43.01 3.03 21.16
C THR A 112 -43.14 1.52 20.97
N TYR A 113 -42.69 0.72 21.93
CA TYR A 113 -42.72 -0.74 21.79
C TYR A 113 -44.10 -1.32 22.12
N ASP A 114 -44.88 -0.70 23.03
CA ASP A 114 -46.27 -1.11 23.27
C ASP A 114 -47.14 -1.02 22.01
N ASN A 115 -46.86 -0.06 21.12
CA ASN A 115 -47.58 0.06 19.85
C ASN A 115 -47.36 -1.13 18.90
N TYR A 116 -46.21 -1.80 18.98
CA TYR A 116 -45.89 -2.96 18.15
C TYR A 116 -46.42 -4.29 18.73
N ILE A 117 -46.78 -4.33 20.02
CA ILE A 117 -47.36 -5.52 20.64
C ILE A 117 -48.67 -5.90 19.94
N SER A 118 -48.73 -7.13 19.44
CA SER A 118 -49.90 -7.68 18.76
C SER A 118 -50.97 -8.12 19.75
N GLY A 119 -52.20 -7.61 19.58
CA GLY A 119 -53.38 -7.94 20.39
C GLY A 119 -53.70 -6.88 21.44
N ASP A 120 -54.86 -6.22 21.30
CA ASP A 120 -55.25 -5.08 22.14
C ASP A 120 -55.34 -5.41 23.63
N THR A 121 -55.66 -6.65 23.99
CA THR A 121 -55.72 -7.10 25.39
C THR A 121 -54.35 -7.19 26.04
N LYS A 122 -53.28 -7.29 25.26
CA LYS A 122 -51.90 -7.43 25.72
C LYS A 122 -51.17 -6.10 25.84
N LYS A 123 -51.75 -5.00 25.35
CA LYS A 123 -51.18 -3.65 25.44
C LYS A 123 -51.30 -3.09 26.85
N LEU A 124 -50.39 -2.19 27.21
CA LEU A 124 -50.27 -1.62 28.56
C LEU A 124 -51.59 -1.03 29.08
N LYS A 125 -52.34 -0.35 28.21
CA LYS A 125 -53.64 0.25 28.58
C LYS A 125 -54.67 -0.79 29.04
N SER A 126 -54.68 -1.97 28.41
CA SER A 126 -55.59 -3.06 28.77
C SER A 126 -55.11 -3.77 30.02
N VAL A 127 -53.79 -3.94 30.16
CA VAL A 127 -53.14 -4.51 31.35
C VAL A 127 -53.40 -3.65 32.58
N LEU A 128 -53.24 -2.32 32.49
CA LEU A 128 -53.54 -1.38 33.58
C LEU A 128 -54.99 -1.49 34.06
N LYS A 129 -55.95 -1.48 33.11
CA LYS A 129 -57.37 -1.67 33.45
C LYS A 129 -57.64 -3.00 34.16
N LEU A 130 -56.97 -4.06 33.72
CA LEU A 130 -57.10 -5.38 34.34
C LEU A 130 -56.53 -5.36 35.76
N VAL A 131 -55.31 -4.87 35.95
CA VAL A 131 -54.66 -4.77 37.28
C VAL A 131 -55.53 -3.95 38.25
N ASP A 132 -56.02 -2.78 37.82
CA ASP A 132 -56.92 -1.93 38.62
C ASP A 132 -58.21 -2.66 39.02
N SER A 133 -58.80 -3.42 38.09
CA SER A 133 -60.04 -4.16 38.36
C SER A 133 -59.86 -5.34 39.33
N LYS A 134 -58.62 -5.79 39.55
CA LYS A 134 -58.28 -6.94 40.41
C LYS A 134 -57.92 -6.52 41.83
N ILE A 135 -57.74 -5.23 42.12
CA ILE A 135 -57.55 -4.73 43.49
C ILE A 135 -58.77 -5.08 44.35
N GLY A 136 -58.56 -5.72 45.50
CA GLY A 136 -59.60 -6.19 46.40
C GLY A 136 -60.11 -7.61 46.12
N SER A 137 -59.50 -8.34 45.17
CA SER A 137 -59.88 -9.72 44.86
C SER A 137 -58.94 -10.79 45.43
N GLY A 138 -58.03 -10.40 46.32
CA GLY A 138 -57.17 -11.31 47.07
C GLY A 138 -56.19 -12.08 46.19
N ARG A 139 -55.90 -13.34 46.57
CA ARG A 139 -54.87 -14.17 45.91
C ARG A 139 -55.12 -14.44 44.42
N GLU A 140 -56.36 -14.73 44.02
CA GLU A 140 -56.70 -15.00 42.62
C GLU A 140 -56.51 -13.74 41.76
N GLY A 141 -56.91 -12.58 42.30
CA GLY A 141 -56.65 -11.28 41.71
C GLY A 141 -55.18 -11.00 41.45
N LEU A 142 -54.35 -11.26 42.46
CA LEU A 142 -52.91 -11.07 42.36
C LEU A 142 -52.30 -11.97 41.28
N ALA A 143 -52.72 -13.23 41.20
CA ALA A 143 -52.23 -14.16 40.17
C ALA A 143 -52.57 -13.66 38.76
N ASP A 144 -53.80 -13.21 38.54
CA ASP A 144 -54.25 -12.65 37.26
C ASP A 144 -53.48 -11.37 36.90
N ALA A 145 -53.35 -10.44 37.86
CA ALA A 145 -52.65 -9.17 37.68
C ALA A 145 -51.17 -9.39 37.33
N VAL A 146 -50.46 -10.23 38.10
CA VAL A 146 -49.05 -10.55 37.82
C VAL A 146 -48.91 -11.28 36.48
N GLY A 147 -49.84 -12.18 36.15
CA GLY A 147 -49.87 -12.86 34.85
C GLY A 147 -49.96 -11.89 33.67
N ALA A 148 -50.86 -10.91 33.76
CA ALA A 148 -51.04 -9.90 32.73
C ALA A 148 -49.83 -8.95 32.60
N VAL A 149 -49.27 -8.51 33.73
CA VAL A 149 -48.04 -7.69 33.73
C VAL A 149 -46.87 -8.46 33.14
N LYS A 150 -46.73 -9.74 33.49
CA LYS A 150 -45.70 -10.61 32.92
C LYS A 150 -45.85 -10.75 31.40
N GLU A 151 -47.05 -11.06 30.90
CA GLU A 151 -47.29 -11.22 29.46
C GLU A 151 -46.99 -9.92 28.69
N TRP A 152 -47.35 -8.77 29.26
CA TRP A 152 -47.00 -7.48 28.68
C TRP A 152 -45.49 -7.25 28.64
N LEU A 153 -44.77 -7.53 29.74
CA LEU A 153 -43.32 -7.40 29.81
C LEU A 153 -42.62 -8.30 28.78
N GLU A 154 -43.07 -9.55 28.62
CA GLU A 154 -42.53 -10.49 27.63
C GLU A 154 -42.80 -10.00 26.18
N GLY A 155 -43.95 -9.39 25.92
CA GLY A 155 -44.27 -8.77 24.64
C GLY A 155 -43.39 -7.55 24.36
N TYR A 156 -43.30 -6.64 25.34
CA TYR A 156 -42.47 -5.44 25.28
C TYR A 156 -40.99 -5.78 25.04
N GLU A 157 -40.44 -6.72 25.82
CA GLU A 157 -39.05 -7.19 25.69
C GLU A 157 -38.79 -7.83 24.32
N ARG A 158 -39.76 -8.55 23.76
CA ARG A 158 -39.64 -9.12 22.42
C ARG A 158 -39.55 -8.05 21.34
N GLU A 159 -40.41 -7.04 21.38
CA GLU A 159 -40.43 -5.97 20.38
C GLU A 159 -39.15 -5.13 20.44
N ILE A 160 -38.70 -4.70 21.63
CA ILE A 160 -37.42 -3.96 21.74
C ILE A 160 -36.24 -4.79 21.22
N ASN A 161 -36.19 -6.09 21.52
CA ASN A 161 -35.12 -6.97 21.05
C ASN A 161 -35.19 -7.18 19.52
N ASP A 162 -36.37 -7.36 18.93
CA ASP A 162 -36.53 -7.52 17.48
C ASP A 162 -36.10 -6.26 16.72
N LYS A 163 -36.55 -5.08 17.17
CA LYS A 163 -36.24 -3.80 16.52
C LYS A 163 -34.75 -3.45 16.61
N THR A 164 -34.15 -3.59 17.80
CA THR A 164 -32.71 -3.36 17.99
C THR A 164 -31.85 -4.38 17.24
N LYS A 165 -32.30 -5.63 17.15
CA LYS A 165 -31.62 -6.67 16.37
C LYS A 165 -31.66 -6.37 14.87
N LYS A 166 -32.80 -5.94 14.32
CA LYS A 166 -32.91 -5.56 12.89
C LYS A 166 -31.91 -4.48 12.50
N VAL A 167 -31.72 -3.45 13.33
CA VAL A 167 -30.69 -2.43 13.10
C VAL A 167 -29.29 -3.04 13.11
N THR A 168 -29.01 -3.90 14.07
CA THR A 168 -27.71 -4.58 14.20
C THR A 168 -27.42 -5.50 13.02
N ASP A 169 -28.40 -6.28 12.58
CA ASP A 169 -28.29 -7.22 11.46
C ASP A 169 -28.03 -6.49 10.14
N GLU A 170 -28.75 -5.39 9.87
CA GLU A 170 -28.57 -4.59 8.64
C GLU A 170 -27.22 -3.85 8.63
N LEU A 171 -26.78 -3.31 9.77
CA LEU A 171 -25.43 -2.74 9.88
C LEU A 171 -24.35 -3.80 9.68
N THR A 172 -24.54 -5.01 10.21
CA THR A 172 -23.63 -6.14 10.01
C THR A 172 -23.59 -6.57 8.55
N TRP A 173 -24.74 -6.62 7.89
CA TRP A 173 -24.85 -6.89 6.46
C TRP A 173 -24.10 -5.84 5.64
N LEU A 174 -24.25 -4.55 5.96
CA LEU A 174 -23.53 -3.45 5.30
C LEU A 174 -22.01 -3.60 5.46
N ILE A 175 -21.53 -3.89 6.67
CA ILE A 175 -20.10 -4.16 6.94
C ILE A 175 -19.57 -5.31 6.07
N ASN A 176 -20.33 -6.40 5.98
CA ASN A 176 -19.93 -7.56 5.19
C ASN A 176 -19.91 -7.26 3.69
N ASN A 177 -20.89 -6.50 3.17
CA ASN A 177 -20.91 -6.09 1.77
C ASN A 177 -19.77 -5.13 1.42
N MET A 178 -19.44 -4.18 2.31
CA MET A 178 -18.30 -3.29 2.13
C MET A 178 -16.98 -4.08 2.04
N ASN A 179 -16.79 -5.09 2.89
CA ASN A 179 -15.57 -5.90 2.91
C ASN A 179 -15.48 -6.92 1.76
N GLY A 180 -16.62 -7.35 1.22
CA GLY A 180 -16.72 -8.35 0.16
C GLY A 180 -17.15 -7.74 -1.17
N ASN A 181 -18.46 -7.79 -1.44
CA ASN A 181 -19.05 -7.50 -2.74
C ASN A 181 -18.64 -6.14 -3.32
N TYR A 182 -18.64 -5.09 -2.52
CA TYR A 182 -18.30 -3.74 -2.98
C TYR A 182 -16.82 -3.59 -3.32
N LYS A 183 -15.93 -4.13 -2.49
CA LYS A 183 -14.49 -4.13 -2.75
C LYS A 183 -14.12 -4.95 -3.99
N ASN A 184 -14.75 -6.11 -4.17
CA ASN A 184 -14.43 -7.05 -5.25
C ASN A 184 -14.97 -6.63 -6.62
N LYS A 185 -15.88 -5.66 -6.68
CA LYS A 185 -16.37 -5.10 -7.95
C LYS A 185 -15.30 -4.30 -8.70
N ILE A 186 -14.30 -3.74 -8.00
CA ILE A 186 -13.23 -2.98 -8.66
C ILE A 186 -12.21 -3.95 -9.27
N ASN A 187 -12.07 -3.93 -10.59
CA ASN A 187 -11.02 -4.66 -11.28
C ASN A 187 -9.78 -3.77 -11.45
N GLU A 188 -8.69 -4.12 -10.76
CA GLU A 188 -7.41 -3.41 -10.78
C GLU A 188 -6.72 -3.37 -12.15
N ASN A 189 -7.11 -4.27 -13.08
CA ASN A 189 -6.53 -4.35 -14.42
C ASN A 189 -7.31 -3.54 -15.47
N SER A 190 -8.41 -2.90 -15.08
CA SER A 190 -9.20 -2.02 -15.97
C SER A 190 -8.49 -0.68 -16.16
N SER A 191 -8.95 0.11 -17.14
CA SER A 191 -8.54 1.52 -17.23
C SER A 191 -8.88 2.25 -15.94
N LEU A 192 -8.12 3.28 -15.59
CA LEU A 192 -8.40 4.05 -14.37
C LEU A 192 -9.79 4.72 -14.48
N THR A 193 -10.24 5.06 -15.69
CA THR A 193 -11.58 5.58 -15.98
C THR A 193 -12.67 4.56 -15.63
N ASP A 194 -12.51 3.30 -16.02
CA ASP A 194 -13.44 2.22 -15.68
C ASP A 194 -13.43 1.94 -14.16
N GLN A 195 -12.25 1.99 -13.54
CA GLN A 195 -12.11 1.85 -12.09
C GLN A 195 -12.86 2.97 -11.36
N LEU A 196 -12.69 4.22 -11.77
CA LEU A 196 -13.39 5.37 -11.18
C LEU A 196 -14.90 5.30 -11.39
N SER A 197 -15.36 4.86 -12.57
CA SER A 197 -16.78 4.69 -12.86
C SER A 197 -17.42 3.62 -11.97
N THR A 198 -16.76 2.46 -11.86
CA THR A 198 -17.20 1.37 -10.97
C THR A 198 -17.22 1.83 -9.51
N TRP A 199 -16.22 2.62 -9.10
CA TRP A 199 -16.14 3.11 -7.73
C TRP A 199 -17.22 4.15 -7.40
N SER A 200 -17.55 5.03 -8.35
CA SER A 200 -18.71 5.93 -8.23
C SER A 200 -20.03 5.16 -8.05
N GLU A 201 -20.22 4.06 -8.78
CA GLU A 201 -21.42 3.21 -8.64
C GLU A 201 -21.46 2.55 -7.25
N VAL A 202 -20.36 1.94 -6.83
CA VAL A 202 -20.26 1.27 -5.52
C VAL A 202 -20.55 2.25 -4.38
N ILE A 203 -19.97 3.44 -4.39
CA ILE A 203 -20.22 4.46 -3.37
C ILE A 203 -21.69 4.91 -3.39
N GLY A 204 -22.30 5.02 -4.58
CA GLY A 204 -23.73 5.30 -4.71
C GLY A 204 -24.64 4.24 -4.08
N ASN A 205 -24.28 2.97 -4.22
CA ASN A 205 -25.01 1.87 -3.58
C ASN A 205 -24.86 1.91 -2.05
N ILE A 206 -23.67 2.21 -1.53
CA ILE A 206 -23.45 2.36 -0.08
C ILE A 206 -24.28 3.54 0.47
N ASP A 207 -24.34 4.66 -0.25
CA ASP A 207 -25.15 5.83 0.13
C ASP A 207 -26.65 5.50 0.23
N PHE A 208 -27.13 4.70 -0.72
CA PHE A 208 -28.49 4.17 -0.71
C PHE A 208 -28.73 3.25 0.49
N ASP A 209 -27.87 2.26 0.71
CA ASP A 209 -28.01 1.30 1.82
C ASP A 209 -28.02 2.00 3.18
N VAL A 210 -27.10 2.94 3.41
CA VAL A 210 -27.03 3.73 4.65
C VAL A 210 -28.32 4.53 4.87
N SER A 211 -28.88 5.11 3.80
CA SER A 211 -30.13 5.87 3.88
C SER A 211 -31.33 4.97 4.20
N GLN A 212 -31.38 3.76 3.63
CA GLN A 212 -32.43 2.78 3.94
C GLN A 212 -32.37 2.30 5.41
N ILE A 213 -31.18 2.10 5.97
CA ILE A 213 -31.04 1.74 7.40
C ILE A 213 -31.59 2.86 8.30
N GLU A 214 -31.30 4.12 7.96
CA GLU A 214 -31.82 5.30 8.65
C GLU A 214 -33.36 5.38 8.59
N GLU A 215 -33.93 5.23 7.40
CA GLU A 215 -35.35 5.43 7.13
C GLU A 215 -36.23 4.28 7.61
N ASP A 216 -35.78 3.03 7.50
CA ASP A 216 -36.62 1.86 7.71
C ASP A 216 -36.35 1.10 9.01
N LYS A 217 -35.16 1.23 9.59
CA LYS A 217 -34.76 0.44 10.77
C LYS A 217 -34.58 1.31 11.99
N ILE A 218 -33.77 2.36 11.88
CA ILE A 218 -33.48 3.29 12.99
C ILE A 218 -34.73 4.12 13.33
N SER A 219 -35.57 4.41 12.33
CA SER A 219 -36.82 5.17 12.53
C SER A 219 -37.84 4.46 13.43
N GLU A 220 -37.78 3.13 13.54
CA GLU A 220 -38.68 2.29 14.33
C GLU A 220 -38.31 2.24 15.83
N LEU A 221 -37.13 2.74 16.21
CA LEU A 221 -36.65 2.77 17.60
C LEU A 221 -37.30 3.91 18.41
N ASP A 222 -37.27 3.79 19.74
CA ASP A 222 -37.61 4.89 20.64
C ASP A 222 -36.69 6.11 20.41
N LYS A 223 -37.16 7.28 20.83
CA LYS A 223 -36.50 8.57 20.60
C LYS A 223 -35.06 8.59 21.12
N SER A 224 -34.78 7.96 22.26
CA SER A 224 -33.46 7.96 22.88
C SER A 224 -32.49 7.10 22.05
N LEU A 225 -32.84 5.84 21.80
CA LEU A 225 -32.04 4.93 20.98
C LEU A 225 -31.88 5.44 19.54
N LYS A 226 -32.97 5.89 18.93
CA LYS A 226 -32.95 6.53 17.60
C LYS A 226 -31.95 7.67 17.55
N THR A 227 -32.01 8.60 18.50
CA THR A 227 -31.10 9.76 18.52
C THR A 227 -29.64 9.34 18.66
N ASN A 228 -29.36 8.38 19.55
CA ASN A 228 -28.01 7.90 19.79
C ASN A 228 -27.43 7.20 18.55
N VAL A 229 -28.17 6.26 17.95
CA VAL A 229 -27.72 5.56 16.73
C VAL A 229 -27.62 6.52 15.55
N MET A 230 -28.56 7.46 15.43
CA MET A 230 -28.53 8.48 14.36
C MET A 230 -27.30 9.39 14.42
N ASN A 231 -26.79 9.70 15.61
CA ASN A 231 -25.59 10.52 15.73
C ASN A 231 -24.37 9.80 15.14
N GLU A 232 -24.29 8.49 15.32
CA GLU A 232 -23.21 7.67 14.76
C GLU A 232 -23.40 7.43 13.25
N ILE A 233 -24.61 7.08 12.79
CA ILE A 233 -24.88 6.83 11.36
C ILE A 233 -24.64 8.08 10.51
N LYS A 234 -24.89 9.28 11.06
CA LYS A 234 -24.64 10.56 10.38
C LYS A 234 -23.18 10.75 10.01
N ILE A 235 -22.26 10.23 10.82
CA ILE A 235 -20.82 10.30 10.52
C ILE A 235 -20.54 9.44 9.28
N VAL A 236 -21.04 8.21 9.26
CA VAL A 236 -20.91 7.29 8.11
C VAL A 236 -21.53 7.91 6.86
N LYS A 237 -22.76 8.43 6.94
CA LYS A 237 -23.45 9.08 5.83
C LYS A 237 -22.64 10.25 5.26
N LYS A 238 -22.13 11.16 6.12
CA LYS A 238 -21.28 12.27 5.68
C LYS A 238 -19.98 11.81 5.02
N SER A 239 -19.36 10.75 5.53
CA SER A 239 -18.16 10.16 4.93
C SER A 239 -18.47 9.60 3.54
N VAL A 240 -19.57 8.89 3.38
CA VAL A 240 -20.04 8.34 2.09
C VAL A 240 -20.38 9.47 1.12
N GLU A 241 -21.10 10.51 1.56
CA GLU A 241 -21.38 11.71 0.76
C GLU A 241 -20.10 12.41 0.27
N MET A 242 -19.08 12.53 1.13
CA MET A 242 -17.80 13.12 0.77
C MET A 242 -17.10 12.27 -0.31
N LEU A 243 -17.05 10.96 -0.13
CA LEU A 243 -16.47 10.04 -1.10
C LEU A 243 -17.23 10.06 -2.44
N ASN A 244 -18.56 10.15 -2.40
CA ASN A 244 -19.42 10.23 -3.58
C ASN A 244 -19.14 11.51 -4.38
N LYS A 245 -19.00 12.65 -3.68
CA LYS A 245 -18.60 13.93 -4.29
C LYS A 245 -17.20 13.88 -4.90
N SER A 246 -16.26 13.23 -4.22
CA SER A 246 -14.90 13.04 -4.76
C SER A 246 -14.88 12.14 -5.99
N ALA A 247 -15.61 11.02 -5.98
CA ALA A 247 -15.66 10.07 -7.09
C ALA A 247 -16.35 10.65 -8.33
N LYS A 248 -17.32 11.56 -8.13
CA LYS A 248 -18.04 12.28 -9.20
C LYS A 248 -17.39 13.62 -9.56
N ASN A 249 -16.19 13.92 -9.05
CA ASN A 249 -15.51 15.17 -9.36
C ASN A 249 -15.07 15.16 -10.85
N PRO A 250 -15.55 16.12 -11.67
CA PRO A 250 -15.21 16.17 -13.09
C PRO A 250 -13.73 16.43 -13.37
N ASP A 251 -13.03 17.14 -12.48
CA ASP A 251 -11.58 17.39 -12.60
C ASP A 251 -10.81 16.09 -12.39
N LEU A 252 -11.22 15.28 -11.41
CA LEU A 252 -10.62 13.96 -11.17
C LEU A 252 -10.84 13.08 -12.40
N LEU A 253 -12.08 12.97 -12.91
CA LEU A 253 -12.39 12.22 -14.12
C LEU A 253 -11.50 12.64 -15.30
N THR A 254 -11.34 13.95 -15.52
CA THR A 254 -10.49 14.49 -16.58
C THR A 254 -9.02 14.10 -16.40
N GLN A 255 -8.50 14.14 -15.16
CA GLN A 255 -7.13 13.71 -14.87
C GLN A 255 -6.94 12.22 -15.14
N VAL A 256 -7.91 11.40 -14.72
CA VAL A 256 -7.87 9.95 -14.87
C VAL A 256 -7.88 9.55 -16.35
N GLN A 257 -8.76 10.18 -17.14
CA GLN A 257 -8.81 10.02 -18.60
C GLN A 257 -7.50 10.42 -19.28
N ARG A 258 -6.85 11.50 -18.82
CA ARG A 258 -5.54 11.92 -19.36
C ARG A 258 -4.45 10.90 -19.07
N VAL A 259 -4.44 10.31 -17.87
CA VAL A 259 -3.46 9.27 -17.51
C VAL A 259 -3.68 8.02 -18.37
N ASP A 260 -4.93 7.56 -18.51
CA ASP A 260 -5.23 6.41 -19.38
C ASP A 260 -4.79 6.67 -20.83
N ALA A 261 -5.11 7.85 -21.38
CA ALA A 261 -4.72 8.22 -22.73
C ALA A 261 -3.19 8.32 -22.91
N GLU A 262 -2.47 8.86 -21.92
CA GLU A 262 -1.01 8.96 -21.94
C GLU A 262 -0.36 7.57 -21.87
N LEU A 263 -0.86 6.69 -21.00
CA LEU A 263 -0.36 5.30 -20.91
C LEU A 263 -0.61 4.53 -22.21
N GLU A 264 -1.78 4.69 -22.81
CA GLU A 264 -2.09 4.09 -24.11
C GLU A 264 -1.19 4.66 -25.22
N TRP A 265 -0.97 5.98 -25.23
CA TRP A 265 -0.07 6.64 -26.17
C TRP A 265 1.36 6.14 -26.03
N GLN A 266 1.91 6.08 -24.82
CA GLN A 266 3.26 5.58 -24.56
C GLN A 266 3.41 4.11 -24.98
N ARG A 267 2.40 3.27 -24.69
CA ARG A 267 2.39 1.88 -25.15
C ARG A 267 2.48 1.79 -26.68
N ASN A 268 1.70 2.62 -27.37
CA ASN A 268 1.68 2.66 -28.83
C ASN A 268 2.98 3.24 -29.40
N ASP A 269 3.58 4.24 -28.77
CA ASP A 269 4.85 4.85 -29.19
C ASP A 269 6.02 3.87 -29.04
N VAL A 270 6.09 3.13 -27.93
CA VAL A 270 7.06 2.05 -27.74
C VAL A 270 6.88 0.97 -28.80
N LYS A 271 5.64 0.53 -29.05
CA LYS A 271 5.36 -0.46 -30.09
C LYS A 271 5.82 0.02 -31.47
N LYS A 272 5.52 1.26 -31.83
CA LYS A 272 5.95 1.88 -33.08
C LYS A 272 7.48 1.95 -33.21
N HIS A 273 8.19 2.33 -32.16
CA HIS A 273 9.66 2.33 -32.16
C HIS A 273 10.23 0.92 -32.34
N VAL A 274 9.66 -0.09 -31.68
CA VAL A 274 10.05 -1.48 -31.87
C VAL A 274 9.85 -1.92 -33.32
N ASP A 275 8.66 -1.65 -33.90
CA ASP A 275 8.35 -1.99 -35.28
C ASP A 275 9.33 -1.30 -36.28
N GLN A 276 9.64 -0.02 -36.08
CA GLN A 276 10.60 0.73 -36.90
C GLN A 276 12.03 0.16 -36.82
N VAL A 277 12.47 -0.23 -35.61
CA VAL A 277 13.79 -0.86 -35.43
C VAL A 277 13.82 -2.21 -36.13
N CYS A 278 12.77 -3.02 -36.00
CA CYS A 278 12.65 -4.30 -36.69
C CYS A 278 12.68 -4.14 -38.22
N GLU A 279 11.97 -3.16 -38.78
CA GLU A 279 12.00 -2.84 -40.22
C GLU A 279 13.41 -2.44 -40.67
N LYS A 280 14.07 -1.53 -39.94
CA LYS A 280 15.42 -1.07 -40.28
C LYS A 280 16.44 -2.20 -40.26
N VAL A 281 16.38 -3.07 -39.26
CA VAL A 281 17.23 -4.26 -39.18
C VAL A 281 16.95 -5.19 -40.37
N GLY A 282 15.67 -5.39 -40.72
CA GLY A 282 15.28 -6.16 -41.91
C GLY A 282 15.87 -5.60 -43.20
N ASP A 283 15.78 -4.29 -43.40
CA ASP A 283 16.33 -3.59 -44.57
C ASP A 283 17.85 -3.70 -44.65
N ASP A 284 18.55 -3.53 -43.54
CA ASP A 284 20.01 -3.59 -43.51
C ASP A 284 20.51 -5.02 -43.77
N VAL A 285 19.84 -6.04 -43.22
CA VAL A 285 20.09 -7.44 -43.56
C VAL A 285 19.85 -7.71 -45.05
N HIS A 286 18.75 -7.19 -45.61
CA HIS A 286 18.43 -7.36 -47.03
C HIS A 286 19.49 -6.71 -47.94
N LYS A 287 19.97 -5.50 -47.60
CA LYS A 287 21.03 -4.81 -48.35
C LYS A 287 22.34 -5.59 -48.34
N GLU A 288 22.75 -6.12 -47.20
CA GLU A 288 23.98 -6.90 -47.11
C GLU A 288 23.87 -8.23 -47.87
N LEU A 289 22.73 -8.92 -47.78
CA LEU A 289 22.47 -10.12 -48.60
C LEU A 289 22.47 -9.81 -50.10
N TYR A 290 21.92 -8.67 -50.50
CA TYR A 290 21.94 -8.21 -51.88
C TYR A 290 23.37 -7.95 -52.38
N LYS A 291 24.22 -7.31 -51.57
CA LYS A 291 25.64 -7.10 -51.90
C LYS A 291 26.36 -8.44 -52.11
N ILE A 292 26.16 -9.39 -51.19
CA ILE A 292 26.74 -10.74 -51.31
C ILE A 292 26.28 -11.39 -52.62
N ARG A 293 24.97 -11.38 -52.90
CA ARG A 293 24.41 -11.94 -54.14
C ARG A 293 25.00 -11.31 -55.40
N ARG A 294 25.17 -9.98 -55.41
CA ARG A 294 25.77 -9.26 -56.53
C ARG A 294 27.23 -9.65 -56.73
N SER A 295 28.00 -9.76 -55.66
CA SER A 295 29.40 -10.22 -55.72
C SER A 295 29.51 -11.64 -56.24
N VAL A 296 28.63 -12.54 -55.80
CA VAL A 296 28.56 -13.93 -56.31
C VAL A 296 28.24 -13.94 -57.82
N SER A 297 27.28 -13.13 -58.25
CA SER A 297 26.91 -13.03 -59.68
C SER A 297 28.07 -12.48 -60.52
N ALA A 298 28.78 -11.45 -60.04
CA ALA A 298 29.95 -10.90 -60.71
C ALA A 298 31.10 -11.92 -60.81
N LEU A 299 31.25 -12.79 -59.81
CA LEU A 299 32.21 -13.89 -59.85
C LEU A 299 31.83 -14.92 -60.92
N GLU A 300 30.54 -15.22 -61.05
CA GLU A 300 30.00 -16.13 -62.06
C GLU A 300 30.19 -15.57 -63.48
N ASP A 301 29.96 -14.28 -63.68
CA ASP A 301 30.26 -13.60 -64.95
C ASP A 301 31.75 -13.63 -65.26
N LYS A 302 32.62 -13.32 -64.29
CA LYS A 302 34.07 -13.39 -64.47
C LYS A 302 34.56 -14.79 -64.80
N LYS A 303 33.98 -15.80 -64.17
CA LYS A 303 34.24 -17.20 -64.52
C LYS A 303 33.88 -17.43 -65.99
N LYS A 304 32.68 -17.03 -66.43
CA LYS A 304 32.23 -17.19 -67.81
C LYS A 304 33.14 -16.49 -68.81
N ASP A 305 33.53 -15.24 -68.55
CA ASP A 305 34.46 -14.46 -69.39
C ASP A 305 35.81 -15.15 -69.53
N GLN A 306 36.38 -15.66 -68.42
CA GLN A 306 37.68 -16.33 -68.44
C GLN A 306 37.61 -17.64 -69.23
N PHE A 307 36.55 -18.43 -69.05
CA PHE A 307 36.34 -19.65 -69.84
C PHE A 307 36.12 -19.35 -71.32
N GLN A 308 35.43 -18.25 -71.65
CA GLN A 308 35.28 -17.80 -73.04
C GLN A 308 36.61 -17.34 -73.63
N GLY A 309 37.42 -16.55 -72.91
CA GLY A 309 38.74 -16.13 -73.36
C GLY A 309 39.70 -17.30 -73.58
N ILE A 310 39.65 -18.32 -72.71
CA ILE A 310 40.37 -19.58 -72.92
C ILE A 310 39.88 -20.28 -74.20
N HIS A 311 38.57 -20.34 -74.41
CA HIS A 311 37.98 -20.96 -75.59
C HIS A 311 38.37 -20.24 -76.90
N GLU A 312 38.36 -18.90 -76.90
CA GLU A 312 38.77 -18.07 -78.03
C GLU A 312 40.27 -18.22 -78.32
N LYS A 313 41.12 -18.23 -77.29
CA LYS A 313 42.56 -18.50 -77.47
C LYS A 313 42.83 -19.90 -77.99
N LEU A 314 42.03 -20.88 -77.59
CA LEU A 314 42.09 -22.23 -78.17
C LEU A 314 41.73 -22.20 -79.66
N LYS A 315 40.71 -21.42 -80.04
CA LYS A 315 40.26 -21.27 -81.42
C LYS A 315 41.27 -20.52 -82.28
N GLU A 316 41.92 -19.49 -81.74
CA GLU A 316 43.04 -18.80 -82.41
C GLU A 316 44.24 -19.74 -82.58
N ALA A 317 44.56 -20.55 -81.58
CA ALA A 317 45.63 -21.55 -81.71
C ALA A 317 45.29 -22.62 -82.76
N ASP A 318 44.02 -23.03 -82.82
CA ASP A 318 43.52 -23.95 -83.85
C ASP A 318 43.60 -23.32 -85.26
N ALA A 319 43.22 -22.05 -85.40
CA ALA A 319 43.36 -21.29 -86.64
C ALA A 319 44.83 -21.05 -87.03
N PHE A 320 45.71 -20.74 -86.09
CA PHE A 320 47.15 -20.60 -86.33
C PHE A 320 47.76 -21.92 -86.84
N LEU A 321 47.38 -23.04 -86.23
CA LEU A 321 47.83 -24.37 -86.66
C LEU A 321 47.31 -24.73 -88.06
N HIS A 322 46.09 -24.30 -88.41
CA HIS A 322 45.51 -24.60 -89.71
C HIS A 322 45.97 -23.65 -90.84
N ASP A 323 45.98 -22.34 -90.59
CA ASP A 323 46.12 -21.30 -91.62
C ASP A 323 47.55 -20.72 -91.69
N GLU A 324 48.13 -20.27 -90.57
CA GLU A 324 49.46 -19.62 -90.56
C GLU A 324 50.61 -20.64 -90.60
N PHE A 325 50.53 -21.72 -89.81
CA PHE A 325 51.56 -22.76 -89.82
C PHE A 325 51.64 -23.51 -91.15
N SER A 326 50.48 -23.72 -91.81
CA SER A 326 50.44 -24.30 -93.15
C SER A 326 51.01 -23.35 -94.22
N ASN A 327 50.71 -22.06 -94.15
CA ASN A 327 51.16 -21.13 -95.18
C ASN A 327 52.62 -20.67 -95.02
N ASP A 328 53.06 -20.38 -93.80
CA ASP A 328 54.36 -19.74 -93.56
C ASP A 328 55.48 -20.75 -93.36
N TYR A 329 55.19 -21.92 -92.78
CA TYR A 329 56.22 -22.93 -92.49
C TYR A 329 56.09 -24.16 -93.38
N ARG A 330 54.89 -24.70 -93.56
CA ARG A 330 54.70 -25.92 -94.36
C ARG A 330 54.93 -25.66 -95.85
N ASN A 331 54.40 -24.58 -96.44
CA ASN A 331 54.66 -24.28 -97.86
C ASN A 331 56.13 -23.92 -98.14
N GLU A 332 56.83 -23.33 -97.17
CA GLU A 332 58.25 -22.97 -97.31
C GLU A 332 59.15 -24.21 -97.20
N ILE A 333 58.80 -25.15 -96.31
CA ILE A 333 59.42 -26.48 -96.24
C ILE A 333 59.07 -27.33 -97.48
N GLU A 334 57.83 -27.28 -97.99
CA GLU A 334 57.42 -27.95 -99.24
C GLU A 334 58.15 -27.35 -100.46
N LYS A 335 58.43 -26.03 -100.51
CA LYS A 335 59.29 -25.41 -101.53
C LYS A 335 60.73 -25.89 -101.46
N LEU A 336 61.30 -25.97 -100.26
CA LEU A 336 62.67 -26.46 -100.05
C LEU A 336 62.80 -27.96 -100.38
N PHE A 337 61.75 -28.76 -100.15
CA PHE A 337 61.69 -30.15 -100.60
C PHE A 337 61.39 -30.29 -102.10
N ALA A 338 60.63 -29.39 -102.72
CA ALA A 338 60.38 -29.37 -104.16
C ALA A 338 61.64 -29.02 -104.97
N ASP A 339 62.48 -28.10 -104.50
CA ASP A 339 63.77 -27.75 -105.14
C ASP A 339 64.78 -28.91 -105.08
N VAL A 340 64.72 -29.71 -104.00
CA VAL A 340 65.47 -30.98 -103.85
C VAL A 340 64.89 -32.10 -104.71
N ASN A 341 63.59 -32.08 -105.01
CA ASN A 341 62.91 -33.07 -105.84
C ASN A 341 63.01 -32.76 -107.35
N ASP A 342 63.08 -31.48 -107.76
CA ASP A 342 63.29 -31.05 -109.15
C ASP A 342 64.69 -31.42 -109.66
N GLN A 343 65.72 -31.38 -108.81
CA GLN A 343 67.06 -31.88 -109.15
C GLN A 343 67.15 -33.42 -109.24
N MET A 344 66.14 -34.14 -108.72
CA MET A 344 66.12 -35.60 -108.66
C MET A 344 65.17 -36.23 -109.71
N SER A 345 64.56 -35.46 -110.61
CA SER A 345 63.55 -35.97 -111.59
C SER A 345 63.99 -36.05 -113.07
N ASP A 346 65.24 -35.74 -113.42
CA ASP A 346 65.73 -35.95 -114.80
C ASP A 346 66.22 -37.39 -115.06
N ILE A 347 66.04 -38.32 -114.11
CA ILE A 347 66.31 -39.75 -114.31
C ILE A 347 65.12 -40.59 -113.85
N THR A 348 64.27 -40.88 -114.83
CA THR A 348 63.37 -42.04 -114.97
C THR A 348 61.88 -41.89 -114.62
N SER A 349 61.21 -41.07 -115.44
CA SER A 349 59.94 -41.33 -116.15
C SER A 349 59.41 -42.78 -116.18
N THR A 350 58.15 -43.02 -115.76
CA THR A 350 56.96 -43.26 -116.63
C THR A 350 55.74 -43.70 -115.79
N GLU A 351 54.55 -43.44 -116.34
CA GLU A 351 53.31 -43.07 -115.66
C GLU A 351 52.30 -44.20 -115.35
N THR A 352 51.28 -43.79 -114.58
CA THR A 352 49.84 -44.17 -114.57
C THR A 352 49.35 -45.26 -113.60
N SER A 353 48.26 -45.12 -112.83
CA SER A 353 47.48 -43.98 -112.30
C SER A 353 46.33 -44.57 -111.45
N ASP A 354 46.16 -44.09 -110.21
CA ASP A 354 44.89 -43.52 -109.65
C ASP A 354 44.80 -43.59 -108.10
N SER A 355 45.05 -42.40 -107.52
CA SER A 355 44.28 -41.66 -106.51
C SER A 355 43.99 -42.20 -105.09
N ASN A 356 44.30 -41.32 -104.13
CA ASN A 356 44.79 -41.58 -102.77
C ASN A 356 43.86 -41.04 -101.65
N LEU A 357 42.66 -40.56 -102.00
CA LEU A 357 41.85 -39.82 -101.02
C LEU A 357 41.08 -40.72 -100.03
N LYS A 358 40.88 -41.99 -100.38
CA LYS A 358 39.95 -42.88 -99.65
C LYS A 358 40.60 -43.75 -98.57
N GLN A 359 41.93 -43.93 -98.59
CA GLN A 359 42.62 -44.84 -97.65
C GLN A 359 43.17 -44.15 -96.39
N LYS A 360 43.49 -42.85 -96.43
CA LYS A 360 44.20 -42.22 -95.31
C LYS A 360 43.29 -41.77 -94.16
N PHE A 361 41.97 -41.66 -94.37
CA PHE A 361 41.02 -41.31 -93.30
C PHE A 361 40.91 -42.41 -92.22
N SER A 362 41.28 -43.66 -92.52
CA SER A 362 41.21 -44.79 -91.57
C SER A 362 42.49 -45.02 -90.74
N ALA A 363 43.60 -44.35 -91.04
CA ALA A 363 44.87 -44.52 -90.30
C ALA A 363 45.00 -43.56 -89.10
N MET A 364 44.32 -42.41 -89.15
CA MET A 364 44.46 -41.32 -88.17
C MET A 364 43.95 -41.66 -86.76
N MET A 365 43.13 -42.71 -86.62
CA MET A 365 42.65 -43.19 -85.31
C MET A 365 43.63 -44.13 -84.60
N MET A 366 44.75 -44.50 -85.24
CA MET A 366 45.82 -45.33 -84.68
C MET A 366 46.93 -44.52 -83.97
N ASP A 367 47.02 -43.21 -84.25
CA ASP A 367 48.17 -42.36 -83.88
C ASP A 367 48.23 -41.97 -82.39
N THR A 368 47.10 -41.96 -81.67
CA THR A 368 47.08 -41.55 -80.24
C THR A 368 47.57 -42.66 -79.29
N THR A 369 47.49 -43.93 -79.70
CA THR A 369 48.13 -45.06 -78.99
C THR A 369 49.60 -45.21 -79.40
N HIS A 370 49.96 -44.69 -80.57
CA HIS A 370 51.31 -44.71 -81.12
C HIS A 370 52.24 -43.77 -80.33
N ILE A 371 51.85 -42.54 -79.97
CA ILE A 371 52.75 -41.56 -79.29
C ILE A 371 53.38 -42.06 -77.98
N ARG A 372 52.63 -42.81 -77.15
CA ARG A 372 53.16 -43.36 -75.88
C ARG A 372 54.10 -44.55 -76.10
N VAL A 373 53.81 -45.36 -77.11
CA VAL A 373 54.67 -46.46 -77.56
C VAL A 373 55.88 -45.91 -78.31
N ASP A 374 55.74 -44.79 -79.03
CA ASP A 374 56.76 -44.15 -79.87
C ASP A 374 57.82 -43.45 -79.03
N MET A 375 57.52 -42.86 -77.88
CA MET A 375 58.58 -42.30 -77.02
C MET A 375 59.49 -43.39 -76.42
N VAL A 376 58.93 -44.54 -76.08
CA VAL A 376 59.71 -45.70 -75.60
C VAL A 376 60.39 -46.43 -76.77
N THR A 377 59.73 -46.49 -77.93
CA THR A 377 60.21 -47.16 -79.14
C THR A 377 61.26 -46.34 -79.87
N GLU A 378 61.16 -45.01 -79.91
CA GLU A 378 62.19 -44.14 -80.48
C GLU A 378 63.44 -44.11 -79.63
N ASN A 379 63.33 -44.18 -78.30
CA ASN A 379 64.51 -44.34 -77.44
C ASN A 379 65.17 -45.72 -77.60
N ARG A 380 64.39 -46.75 -77.96
CA ARG A 380 64.90 -48.08 -78.35
C ARG A 380 65.52 -48.07 -79.76
N LYS A 381 64.90 -47.41 -80.74
CA LYS A 381 65.39 -47.24 -82.12
C LYS A 381 66.66 -46.39 -82.17
N LEU A 382 66.78 -45.35 -81.34
CA LEU A 382 67.99 -44.53 -81.25
C LEU A 382 69.17 -45.34 -80.69
N ASN A 383 68.92 -46.25 -79.74
CA ASN A 383 69.92 -47.20 -79.25
C ASN A 383 70.27 -48.28 -80.29
N GLU A 384 69.29 -48.75 -81.08
CA GLU A 384 69.52 -49.69 -82.19
C GLU A 384 70.27 -49.04 -83.37
N TRP A 385 69.98 -47.79 -83.71
CA TRP A 385 70.69 -47.01 -84.72
C TRP A 385 72.11 -46.68 -84.29
N LYS A 386 72.33 -46.37 -83.00
CA LYS A 386 73.68 -46.24 -82.44
C LYS A 386 74.47 -47.54 -82.60
N LYS A 387 73.85 -48.69 -82.35
CA LYS A 387 74.48 -50.01 -82.50
C LYS A 387 74.79 -50.33 -83.97
N LYS A 388 73.85 -50.08 -84.89
CA LYS A 388 74.06 -50.25 -86.34
C LYS A 388 75.10 -49.30 -86.91
N ALA A 389 75.14 -48.05 -86.45
CA ALA A 389 76.18 -47.08 -86.82
C ALA A 389 77.57 -47.53 -86.32
N GLN A 390 77.65 -48.09 -85.10
CA GLN A 390 78.89 -48.70 -84.60
C GLN A 390 79.33 -49.91 -85.43
N ASP A 391 78.40 -50.78 -85.84
CA ASP A 391 78.69 -51.97 -86.66
C ASP A 391 79.15 -51.59 -88.09
N VAL A 392 78.52 -50.58 -88.71
CA VAL A 392 78.90 -50.07 -90.04
C VAL A 392 80.27 -49.38 -90.00
N VAL A 393 80.55 -48.57 -88.97
CA VAL A 393 81.86 -47.92 -88.82
C VAL A 393 82.96 -48.96 -88.53
N TYR A 394 82.67 -50.02 -87.77
CA TYR A 394 83.60 -51.13 -87.55
C TYR A 394 83.88 -51.86 -88.87
N ALA A 395 82.85 -52.22 -89.64
CA ALA A 395 82.98 -52.89 -90.95
C ALA A 395 83.73 -52.06 -92.01
N VAL A 396 83.54 -50.73 -92.00
CA VAL A 396 84.26 -49.79 -92.88
C VAL A 396 85.73 -49.67 -92.47
N LYS A 397 86.05 -49.60 -91.16
CA LYS A 397 87.43 -49.60 -90.65
C LYS A 397 88.18 -50.89 -91.02
N THR A 398 87.51 -52.05 -90.99
CA THR A 398 88.11 -53.35 -91.37
C THR A 398 88.34 -53.46 -92.89
N LYS A 399 87.34 -53.13 -93.73
CA LYS A 399 87.47 -53.21 -95.20
C LYS A 399 88.48 -52.24 -95.78
N ILE A 400 88.63 -51.05 -95.18
CA ILE A 400 89.67 -50.09 -95.59
C ILE A 400 91.07 -50.64 -95.28
N GLY A 401 91.26 -51.31 -94.13
CA GLY A 401 92.51 -52.02 -93.81
C GLY A 401 92.84 -53.12 -94.82
N ASP A 402 91.84 -53.90 -95.24
CA ASP A 402 91.99 -54.96 -96.24
C ASP A 402 92.32 -54.44 -97.65
N ILE A 403 91.79 -53.27 -98.03
CA ILE A 403 92.07 -52.62 -99.32
C ILE A 403 93.49 -52.05 -99.34
N ILE A 404 93.97 -51.48 -98.24
CA ILE A 404 95.35 -50.99 -98.11
C ILE A 404 96.36 -52.15 -98.17
N MET A 405 96.03 -53.33 -97.61
CA MET A 405 96.89 -54.52 -97.67
C MET A 405 96.91 -55.23 -99.04
N LYS A 406 95.91 -55.01 -99.90
CA LYS A 406 95.78 -55.66 -101.24
C LYS A 406 96.26 -54.82 -102.42
N LEU A 407 96.76 -53.61 -102.18
CA LEU A 407 97.34 -52.75 -103.22
C LEU A 407 98.80 -53.17 -103.48
N ASP A 408 98.98 -54.00 -104.51
CA ASP A 408 100.26 -54.44 -105.05
C ASP A 408 101.04 -53.24 -105.65
N LYS A 409 102.30 -53.06 -105.21
CA LYS A 409 103.11 -51.85 -105.44
C LYS A 409 103.61 -51.69 -106.89
N ASP A 410 103.41 -52.69 -107.74
CA ASP A 410 104.06 -52.77 -109.06
C ASP A 410 103.14 -52.52 -110.26
N ARG A 411 101.92 -51.98 -110.03
CA ARG A 411 100.96 -51.68 -111.12
C ARG A 411 100.28 -50.30 -111.07
N LEU A 412 100.68 -49.40 -110.19
CA LEU A 412 100.14 -48.02 -110.08
C LEU A 412 101.28 -47.01 -109.86
N SER A 413 101.13 -45.79 -110.39
CA SER A 413 102.09 -44.72 -110.12
C SER A 413 101.98 -44.26 -108.64
N SER A 414 103.11 -43.86 -108.02
CA SER A 414 103.19 -43.39 -106.61
C SER A 414 102.12 -42.33 -106.23
N ALA A 415 101.64 -41.56 -107.21
CA ALA A 415 100.61 -40.54 -107.04
C ALA A 415 99.18 -41.09 -106.91
N GLU A 416 98.88 -42.28 -107.43
CA GLU A 416 97.54 -42.89 -107.38
C GLU A 416 97.28 -43.60 -106.04
N TYR A 417 98.31 -44.22 -105.47
CA TYR A 417 98.25 -44.87 -104.16
C TYR A 417 97.99 -43.85 -103.02
N GLN A 418 98.66 -42.70 -103.05
CA GLN A 418 98.46 -41.64 -102.06
C GLN A 418 97.04 -41.04 -102.08
N LYS A 419 96.39 -40.97 -103.26
CA LYS A 419 95.02 -40.46 -103.39
C LYS A 419 94.00 -41.39 -102.73
N VAL A 420 94.19 -42.70 -102.87
CA VAL A 420 93.32 -43.72 -102.25
C VAL A 420 93.50 -43.71 -100.73
N GLN A 421 94.74 -43.61 -100.24
CA GLN A 421 95.02 -43.53 -98.81
C GLN A 421 94.47 -42.24 -98.18
N PHE A 422 94.63 -41.09 -98.85
CA PHE A 422 94.05 -39.82 -98.40
C PHE A 422 92.51 -39.86 -98.35
N ALA A 423 91.87 -40.48 -99.35
CA ALA A 423 90.41 -40.64 -99.35
C ALA A 423 89.93 -41.55 -98.20
N ALA A 424 90.67 -42.61 -97.89
CA ALA A 424 90.35 -43.53 -96.80
C ALA A 424 90.49 -42.87 -95.41
N ASP A 425 91.57 -42.13 -95.18
CA ASP A 425 91.78 -41.40 -93.91
C ASP A 425 90.75 -40.28 -93.71
N ASN A 426 90.39 -39.56 -94.79
CA ASN A 426 89.35 -38.52 -94.76
C ASN A 426 87.96 -39.12 -94.47
N LEU A 427 87.67 -40.32 -94.97
CA LEU A 427 86.43 -41.03 -94.65
C LEU A 427 86.35 -41.46 -93.18
N LYS A 428 87.48 -41.92 -92.62
CA LYS A 428 87.60 -42.28 -91.19
C LYS A 428 87.40 -41.08 -90.29
N GLU A 429 87.99 -39.94 -90.62
CA GLU A 429 87.83 -38.68 -89.88
C GLU A 429 86.37 -38.18 -89.91
N LYS A 430 85.70 -38.27 -91.06
CA LYS A 430 84.27 -37.93 -91.18
C LYS A 430 83.37 -38.84 -90.34
N ALA A 431 83.67 -40.13 -90.27
CA ALA A 431 82.95 -41.08 -89.43
C ALA A 431 83.13 -40.80 -87.93
N ASP A 432 84.35 -40.48 -87.49
CA ASP A 432 84.64 -40.13 -86.09
C ASP A 432 84.00 -38.75 -85.72
N ARG A 433 83.98 -37.78 -86.64
CA ARG A 433 83.22 -36.52 -86.50
C ARG A 433 81.72 -36.76 -86.34
N PHE A 434 81.13 -37.63 -87.17
CA PHE A 434 79.71 -37.96 -87.11
C PHE A 434 79.31 -38.58 -85.76
N MET A 435 80.12 -39.51 -85.24
CA MET A 435 79.87 -40.11 -83.92
C MET A 435 80.00 -39.10 -82.77
N THR A 436 80.89 -38.11 -82.90
CA THR A 436 81.05 -37.02 -81.93
C THR A 436 79.81 -36.11 -81.94
N SER A 437 79.31 -35.72 -83.10
CA SER A 437 78.09 -34.92 -83.23
C SER A 437 76.84 -35.63 -82.68
N ILE A 438 76.75 -36.96 -82.85
CA ILE A 438 75.66 -37.76 -82.23
C ILE A 438 75.76 -37.72 -80.70
N ALA A 439 76.95 -37.81 -80.12
CA ALA A 439 77.15 -37.73 -78.67
C ALA A 439 76.81 -36.33 -78.12
N GLU A 440 77.19 -35.27 -78.84
CA GLU A 440 76.87 -33.88 -78.51
C GLU A 440 75.37 -33.59 -78.56
N ALA A 441 74.67 -34.07 -79.59
CA ALA A 441 73.21 -33.94 -79.70
C ALA A 441 72.48 -34.62 -78.52
N LYS A 442 72.94 -35.81 -78.11
CA LYS A 442 72.39 -36.50 -76.93
C LYS A 442 72.63 -35.71 -75.64
N LYS A 443 73.82 -35.11 -75.50
CA LYS A 443 74.16 -34.26 -74.34
C LYS A 443 73.28 -33.01 -74.30
N ALA A 444 73.08 -32.35 -75.44
CA ALA A 444 72.21 -31.18 -75.56
C ALA A 444 70.76 -31.53 -75.20
N LEU A 445 70.22 -32.63 -75.73
CA LEU A 445 68.86 -33.10 -75.42
C LEU A 445 68.69 -33.40 -73.92
N THR A 446 69.64 -34.10 -73.32
CA THR A 446 69.62 -34.40 -71.87
C THR A 446 69.67 -33.13 -71.03
N SER A 447 70.47 -32.14 -71.46
CA SER A 447 70.54 -30.82 -70.81
C SER A 447 69.21 -30.08 -70.88
N SER A 448 68.56 -30.03 -72.04
CA SER A 448 67.26 -29.36 -72.20
C SER A 448 66.15 -30.02 -71.38
N ILE A 449 66.15 -31.35 -71.27
CA ILE A 449 65.20 -32.09 -70.41
C ILE A 449 65.39 -31.70 -68.94
N ASN A 450 66.63 -31.63 -68.46
CA ASN A 450 66.92 -31.25 -67.07
C ASN A 450 66.54 -29.78 -66.78
N VAL A 451 66.75 -28.88 -67.73
CA VAL A 451 66.34 -27.47 -67.60
C VAL A 451 64.81 -27.35 -67.49
N ALA A 452 64.06 -28.08 -68.33
CA ALA A 452 62.60 -28.08 -68.26
C ALA A 452 62.08 -28.67 -66.93
N LEU A 453 62.64 -29.79 -66.47
CA LEU A 453 62.30 -30.39 -65.16
C LEU A 453 62.59 -29.45 -64.00
N GLN A 454 63.71 -28.74 -64.04
CA GLN A 454 64.09 -27.79 -63.00
C GLN A 454 63.17 -26.57 -62.99
N ALA A 455 62.76 -26.06 -64.16
CA ALA A 455 61.81 -24.94 -64.25
C ALA A 455 60.44 -25.28 -63.64
N VAL A 456 59.92 -26.49 -63.90
CA VAL A 456 58.66 -26.97 -63.31
C VAL A 456 58.76 -27.09 -61.79
N LYS A 457 59.89 -27.59 -61.27
CA LYS A 457 60.13 -27.69 -59.82
C LYS A 457 60.21 -26.33 -59.14
N THR A 458 60.85 -25.35 -59.78
CA THR A 458 60.92 -23.97 -59.27
C THR A 458 59.53 -23.35 -59.18
N MET A 459 58.71 -23.50 -60.22
CA MET A 459 57.33 -22.97 -60.23
C MET A 459 56.45 -23.55 -59.12
N ASP A 460 56.54 -24.86 -58.84
CA ASP A 460 55.79 -25.52 -57.76
C ASP A 460 56.16 -24.97 -56.37
N GLU A 461 57.45 -24.71 -56.12
CA GLU A 461 57.91 -24.13 -54.85
C GLU A 461 57.50 -22.66 -54.68
N GLU A 462 57.49 -21.87 -55.75
CA GLU A 462 57.01 -20.48 -55.73
C GLU A 462 55.51 -20.41 -55.45
N LEU A 463 54.70 -21.24 -56.10
CA LEU A 463 53.25 -21.33 -55.84
C LEU A 463 52.93 -21.72 -54.39
N LYS A 464 53.68 -22.68 -53.82
CA LYS A 464 53.53 -23.07 -52.40
C LYS A 464 53.86 -21.92 -51.46
N LYS A 465 54.87 -21.12 -51.79
CA LYS A 465 55.27 -19.95 -50.99
C LYS A 465 54.19 -18.87 -51.03
N ASP A 466 53.66 -18.55 -52.20
CA ASP A 466 52.59 -17.56 -52.35
C ASP A 466 51.30 -17.99 -51.62
N LEU A 467 50.92 -19.26 -51.72
CA LEU A 467 49.78 -19.81 -50.97
C LEU A 467 49.96 -19.71 -49.45
N ARG A 468 51.19 -19.92 -48.93
CA ARG A 468 51.48 -19.72 -47.50
C ARG A 468 51.34 -18.26 -47.08
N ILE A 469 51.78 -17.33 -47.93
CA ILE A 469 51.67 -15.88 -47.67
C ILE A 469 50.20 -15.46 -47.66
N VAL A 470 49.41 -15.88 -48.66
CA VAL A 470 47.97 -15.59 -48.73
C VAL A 470 47.25 -16.15 -47.50
N LYS A 471 47.53 -17.39 -47.11
CA LYS A 471 46.97 -18.01 -45.90
C LYS A 471 47.32 -17.24 -44.62
N GLY A 472 48.56 -16.76 -44.51
CA GLY A 472 49.00 -15.93 -43.37
C GLY A 472 48.24 -14.61 -43.30
N ARG A 473 48.20 -13.88 -44.42
CA ARG A 473 47.50 -12.58 -44.51
C ARG A 473 46.01 -12.69 -44.18
N ILE A 474 45.33 -13.71 -44.71
CA ILE A 474 43.91 -13.94 -44.41
C ILE A 474 43.70 -14.19 -42.91
N ARG A 475 44.55 -15.02 -42.28
CA ARG A 475 44.48 -15.28 -40.84
C ARG A 475 44.68 -14.01 -40.03
N ASP A 476 45.71 -13.23 -40.35
CA ASP A 476 46.11 -12.05 -39.58
C ASP A 476 45.06 -10.94 -39.70
N GLU A 477 44.49 -10.72 -40.88
CA GLU A 477 43.40 -9.74 -41.06
C GLU A 477 42.12 -10.15 -40.33
N ILE A 478 41.71 -11.42 -40.43
CA ILE A 478 40.53 -11.93 -39.70
C ILE A 478 40.74 -11.73 -38.19
N TRP A 479 41.93 -12.07 -37.68
CA TRP A 479 42.23 -11.96 -36.26
C TRP A 479 42.27 -10.49 -35.79
N SER A 480 42.79 -9.58 -36.62
CA SER A 480 42.77 -8.13 -36.37
C SER A 480 41.34 -7.59 -36.29
N HIS A 481 40.47 -7.97 -37.23
CA HIS A 481 39.06 -7.55 -37.23
C HIS A 481 38.30 -8.08 -36.01
N VAL A 482 38.51 -9.35 -35.64
CA VAL A 482 37.87 -9.96 -34.47
C VAL A 482 38.32 -9.27 -33.17
N ASN A 483 39.60 -8.93 -33.04
CA ASN A 483 40.08 -8.21 -31.86
C ASN A 483 39.56 -6.77 -31.79
N LEU A 484 39.48 -6.08 -32.92
CA LEU A 484 38.92 -4.73 -32.99
C LEU A 484 37.44 -4.73 -32.58
N LEU A 485 36.66 -5.71 -33.06
CA LEU A 485 35.26 -5.88 -32.66
C LEU A 485 35.11 -6.16 -31.17
N LYS A 486 35.98 -7.01 -30.59
CA LYS A 486 35.97 -7.31 -29.15
C LYS A 486 36.30 -6.07 -28.30
N THR A 487 37.34 -5.33 -28.66
CA THR A 487 37.82 -4.18 -27.87
C THR A 487 36.99 -2.91 -28.04
N GLN A 488 36.55 -2.57 -29.26
CA GLN A 488 35.76 -1.36 -29.48
C GLN A 488 34.29 -1.51 -29.09
N TYR A 489 33.66 -2.65 -29.41
CA TYR A 489 32.21 -2.77 -29.28
C TYR A 489 31.78 -3.53 -28.04
N TRP A 490 32.47 -4.61 -27.67
CA TRP A 490 32.06 -5.44 -26.54
C TRP A 490 32.48 -4.82 -25.19
N ASP A 491 33.77 -4.57 -25.02
CA ASP A 491 34.29 -4.00 -23.77
C ASP A 491 33.83 -2.54 -23.58
N GLY A 492 33.69 -1.79 -24.68
CA GLY A 492 33.15 -0.43 -24.68
C GLY A 492 31.68 -0.37 -24.23
N LEU A 493 30.83 -1.25 -24.78
CA LEU A 493 29.42 -1.31 -24.38
C LEU A 493 29.26 -1.75 -22.93
N GLU A 494 30.01 -2.75 -22.48
CA GLU A 494 29.93 -3.23 -21.09
C GLU A 494 30.35 -2.13 -20.10
N ASN A 495 31.43 -1.40 -20.38
CA ASN A 495 31.90 -0.33 -19.52
C ASN A 495 30.98 0.91 -19.55
N ASN A 496 30.43 1.26 -20.71
CA ASN A 496 29.49 2.38 -20.83
C ASN A 496 28.17 2.06 -20.11
N VAL A 497 27.63 0.85 -20.27
CA VAL A 497 26.41 0.41 -19.56
C VAL A 497 26.66 0.39 -18.05
N LYS A 498 27.79 -0.14 -17.58
CA LYS A 498 28.17 -0.10 -16.15
C LYS A 498 28.30 1.34 -15.63
N GLY A 499 28.92 2.23 -16.40
CA GLY A 499 29.08 3.64 -16.07
C GLY A 499 27.74 4.37 -15.97
N ASP A 500 26.86 4.17 -16.94
CA ASP A 500 25.53 4.78 -16.99
C ASP A 500 24.63 4.26 -15.86
N LEU A 501 24.64 2.94 -15.59
CA LEU A 501 23.92 2.36 -14.45
C LEU A 501 24.43 2.92 -13.12
N HIS A 502 25.75 3.03 -12.94
CA HIS A 502 26.32 3.61 -11.73
C HIS A 502 26.01 5.10 -11.59
N GLY A 503 25.99 5.85 -12.70
CA GLY A 503 25.59 7.25 -12.72
C GLY A 503 24.11 7.44 -12.36
N LEU A 504 23.23 6.56 -12.84
CA LEU A 504 21.82 6.53 -12.46
C LEU A 504 21.64 6.19 -10.98
N GLU A 505 22.37 5.17 -10.49
CA GLU A 505 22.37 4.77 -9.09
C GLU A 505 22.79 5.94 -8.18
N MET A 506 23.91 6.61 -8.47
CA MET A 506 24.37 7.75 -7.68
C MET A 506 23.36 8.91 -7.66
N LYS A 507 22.73 9.22 -8.81
CA LYS A 507 21.70 10.27 -8.89
C LYS A 507 20.46 9.90 -8.10
N LEU A 508 20.00 8.65 -8.20
CA LEU A 508 18.85 8.14 -7.45
C LEU A 508 19.10 8.21 -5.94
N VAL A 509 20.25 7.68 -5.49
CA VAL A 509 20.64 7.67 -4.08
C VAL A 509 20.76 9.09 -3.54
N SER A 510 21.42 10.00 -4.27
CA SER A 510 21.58 11.40 -3.85
C SER A 510 20.24 12.14 -3.75
N SER A 511 19.34 11.91 -4.73
CA SER A 511 18.00 12.51 -4.73
C SER A 511 17.17 12.02 -3.55
N LEU A 512 17.15 10.71 -3.30
CA LEU A 512 16.45 10.11 -2.16
C LEU A 512 17.02 10.60 -0.81
N GLN A 513 18.35 10.63 -0.66
CA GLN A 513 19.00 11.14 0.54
C GLN A 513 18.63 12.60 0.81
N ASN A 514 18.62 13.45 -0.22
CA ASN A 514 18.22 14.85 -0.06
C ASN A 514 16.74 14.99 0.31
N HIS A 515 15.86 14.23 -0.35
CA HIS A 515 14.43 14.26 -0.07
C HIS A 515 14.15 13.86 1.40
N VAL A 516 14.72 12.75 1.85
CA VAL A 516 14.58 12.26 3.23
C VAL A 516 15.17 13.25 4.24
N LYS A 517 16.36 13.82 3.96
CA LYS A 517 16.99 14.83 4.82
C LYS A 517 16.13 16.08 4.96
N ASN A 518 15.50 16.54 3.88
CA ASN A 518 14.61 17.69 3.91
C ASN A 518 13.32 17.40 4.68
N LEU A 519 12.71 16.21 4.50
CA LEU A 519 11.56 15.78 5.28
C LEU A 519 11.88 15.75 6.79
N LEU A 520 13.01 15.14 7.17
CA LEU A 520 13.46 15.07 8.56
C LEU A 520 13.67 16.48 9.15
N LYS A 521 14.27 17.39 8.39
CA LYS A 521 14.47 18.78 8.84
C LYS A 521 13.15 19.51 9.06
N THR A 522 12.16 19.31 8.19
CA THR A 522 10.81 19.89 8.33
C THR A 522 10.13 19.35 9.58
N ILE A 523 10.15 18.04 9.79
CA ILE A 523 9.59 17.39 10.98
C ILE A 523 10.26 17.93 12.25
N GLN A 524 11.60 17.99 12.28
CA GLN A 524 12.35 18.53 13.42
C GLN A 524 11.97 19.98 13.73
N THR A 525 11.77 20.80 12.71
CA THR A 525 11.37 22.21 12.87
C THR A 525 9.98 22.30 13.50
N GLN A 526 9.01 21.55 12.98
CA GLN A 526 7.64 21.53 13.49
C GLN A 526 7.58 20.99 14.93
N VAL A 527 8.28 19.88 15.21
CA VAL A 527 8.35 19.31 16.56
C VAL A 527 9.00 20.26 17.55
N SER A 528 10.07 20.98 17.14
CA SER A 528 10.71 21.99 17.99
C SER A 528 9.78 23.16 18.30
N ALA A 529 8.97 23.60 17.33
CA ALA A 529 7.95 24.64 17.54
C ALA A 529 6.85 24.18 18.52
N ILE A 530 6.38 22.94 18.41
CA ILE A 530 5.38 22.34 19.31
C ILE A 530 5.94 22.21 20.73
N LYS A 531 7.16 21.66 20.86
CA LYS A 531 7.84 21.51 22.15
C LYS A 531 8.06 22.88 22.82
N GLY A 532 8.46 23.88 22.03
CA GLY A 532 8.92 25.17 22.53
C GLY A 532 10.33 25.09 23.13
N ASN A 533 10.93 26.25 23.38
CA ASN A 533 12.28 26.34 23.94
C ASN A 533 12.24 26.71 25.43
N ASP A 534 13.16 26.11 26.20
CA ASP A 534 13.25 26.23 27.66
C ASP A 534 13.43 27.68 28.16
N GLY A 535 13.92 28.58 27.28
CA GLY A 535 14.16 29.99 27.57
C GLY A 535 12.98 30.94 27.30
N ASN A 536 12.13 30.65 26.31
CA ASN A 536 11.19 31.65 25.76
C ASN A 536 9.74 31.50 26.25
N GLY A 537 9.43 30.46 27.02
CA GLY A 537 8.09 30.27 27.58
C GLY A 537 6.99 30.02 26.54
N ASN A 538 7.35 29.49 25.37
CA ASN A 538 6.44 29.14 24.28
C ASN A 538 6.27 27.61 24.14
N GLY A 539 5.29 27.17 23.34
CA GLY A 539 4.97 25.76 23.13
C GLY A 539 4.49 25.02 24.39
N LEU A 540 4.55 23.70 24.36
CA LEU A 540 4.18 22.84 25.50
C LEU A 540 5.03 23.11 26.74
N HIS A 541 6.33 23.34 26.58
CA HIS A 541 7.21 23.67 27.69
C HIS A 541 6.79 24.98 28.37
N GLY A 542 6.47 26.00 27.57
CA GLY A 542 5.94 27.28 28.05
C GLY A 542 4.67 27.13 28.85
N TYR A 543 3.73 26.32 28.36
CA TYR A 543 2.48 26.02 29.06
C TYR A 543 2.73 25.33 30.40
N VAL A 544 3.56 24.28 30.42
CA VAL A 544 3.91 23.56 31.66
C VAL A 544 4.54 24.51 32.67
N LYS A 545 5.49 25.35 32.23
CA LYS A 545 6.14 26.35 33.08
C LYS A 545 5.14 27.38 33.62
N HIS A 546 4.17 27.82 32.83
CA HIS A 546 3.14 28.73 33.30
C HIS A 546 2.28 28.09 34.41
N VAL A 547 1.84 26.85 34.24
CA VAL A 547 1.03 26.15 35.23
C VAL A 547 1.83 25.93 36.53
N THR A 548 3.07 25.41 36.45
CA THR A 548 3.85 25.07 37.64
C THR A 548 4.49 26.29 38.32
N SER A 549 5.02 27.25 37.55
CA SER A 549 5.79 28.38 38.09
C SER A 549 4.98 29.66 38.28
N THR A 550 3.84 29.82 37.61
CA THR A 550 3.00 31.04 37.73
C THR A 550 1.70 30.75 38.48
N TYR A 551 0.86 29.87 37.94
CA TYR A 551 -0.46 29.58 38.53
C TYR A 551 -0.32 28.84 39.87
N ALA A 552 0.39 27.71 39.90
CA ALA A 552 0.55 26.93 41.11
C ALA A 552 1.37 27.65 42.20
N LYS A 553 2.19 28.65 41.83
CA LYS A 553 2.88 29.52 42.80
C LYS A 553 1.90 30.31 43.69
N GLN A 554 0.71 30.64 43.18
CA GLN A 554 -0.35 31.26 43.97
C GLN A 554 -0.89 30.33 45.06
N PHE A 555 -0.55 29.04 45.01
CA PHE A 555 -0.92 28.02 45.98
C PHE A 555 0.32 27.45 46.68
N LYS A 556 1.42 28.21 46.81
CA LYS A 556 2.60 27.77 47.60
C LYS A 556 2.52 28.19 49.06
N GLN A 557 2.01 29.39 49.31
CA GLN A 557 1.88 29.94 50.65
C GLN A 557 0.45 29.73 51.16
N THR A 558 0.31 29.56 52.47
CA THR A 558 -1.00 29.41 53.15
C THR A 558 -1.98 30.56 52.84
N THR A 559 -1.47 31.76 52.59
CA THR A 559 -2.26 32.95 52.23
C THR A 559 -2.67 33.01 50.75
N GLY A 560 -2.08 32.18 49.90
CA GLY A 560 -2.28 32.24 48.46
C GLY A 560 -3.68 31.81 48.02
N PHE A 561 -4.22 30.75 48.63
CA PHE A 561 -5.61 30.36 48.44
C PHE A 561 -6.58 31.39 49.05
N GLU A 562 -6.24 31.99 50.20
CA GLU A 562 -7.05 33.06 50.79
C GLU A 562 -7.18 34.27 49.83
N ASN A 563 -6.11 34.64 49.13
CA ASN A 563 -6.14 35.70 48.12
C ASN A 563 -7.02 35.33 46.92
N THR A 564 -7.04 34.05 46.53
CA THR A 564 -7.92 33.56 45.46
C THR A 564 -9.39 33.72 45.85
N VAL A 565 -9.76 33.36 47.08
CA VAL A 565 -11.12 33.54 47.61
C VAL A 565 -11.50 35.03 47.71
N ILE A 566 -10.55 35.91 48.07
CA ILE A 566 -10.78 37.37 48.04
C ILE A 566 -11.11 37.85 46.62
N ILE A 567 -10.39 37.39 45.60
CA ILE A 567 -10.67 37.75 44.19
C ILE A 567 -12.07 37.30 43.78
N TRP A 568 -12.50 36.10 44.18
CA TRP A 568 -13.86 35.62 43.93
C TRP A 568 -14.92 36.50 44.62
N LEU A 569 -14.71 36.83 45.89
CA LEU A 569 -15.58 37.71 46.66
C LEU A 569 -15.68 39.11 46.05
N GLU A 570 -14.57 39.69 45.60
CA GLU A 570 -14.58 40.97 44.89
C GLU A 570 -15.42 40.91 43.62
N ASN A 571 -15.26 39.86 42.83
CA ASN A 571 -16.03 39.67 41.60
C ASN A 571 -17.52 39.50 41.90
N ILE A 572 -17.88 38.76 42.96
CA ILE A 572 -19.28 38.60 43.38
C ILE A 572 -19.86 39.95 43.83
N LEU A 573 -19.16 40.70 44.68
CA LEU A 573 -19.62 42.02 45.16
C LEU A 573 -19.75 43.05 44.01
N LYS A 574 -18.88 42.98 42.99
CA LYS A 574 -18.89 43.89 41.82
C LYS A 574 -19.92 43.50 40.75
N ASN A 575 -20.05 42.21 40.48
CA ASN A 575 -20.66 41.72 39.23
C ASN A 575 -21.91 40.86 39.46
N ASN A 576 -22.16 40.34 40.68
CA ASN A 576 -23.38 39.57 40.93
C ASN A 576 -24.57 40.52 41.14
N ASN A 577 -25.47 40.54 40.16
CA ASN A 577 -26.64 41.43 40.15
C ASN A 577 -27.57 41.25 41.35
N VAL A 578 -27.73 40.01 41.84
CA VAL A 578 -28.61 39.72 42.97
C VAL A 578 -28.00 40.27 44.25
N VAL A 579 -26.71 39.99 44.50
CA VAL A 579 -25.96 40.52 45.65
C VAL A 579 -25.99 42.04 45.64
N ARG A 580 -25.69 42.67 44.50
CA ARG A 580 -25.74 44.13 44.36
C ARG A 580 -27.10 44.71 44.69
N LYS A 581 -28.19 44.10 44.20
CA LYS A 581 -29.54 44.59 44.45
C LYS A 581 -29.95 44.52 45.92
N TYR A 582 -29.50 43.50 46.64
CA TYR A 582 -29.74 43.41 48.09
C TYR A 582 -28.89 44.41 48.89
N ILE A 583 -27.63 44.62 48.49
CA ILE A 583 -26.78 45.68 49.07
C ILE A 583 -27.40 47.06 48.82
N GLU A 584 -27.92 47.30 47.61
CA GLU A 584 -28.61 48.54 47.25
C GLU A 584 -29.83 48.80 48.14
N GLN A 585 -30.67 47.79 48.33
CA GLN A 585 -31.82 47.90 49.23
C GLN A 585 -31.40 48.11 50.68
N TYR A 586 -30.32 47.45 51.14
CA TYR A 586 -29.77 47.67 52.47
C TYR A 586 -29.35 49.14 52.68
N VAL A 587 -28.59 49.71 51.75
CA VAL A 587 -28.15 51.11 51.86
C VAL A 587 -29.35 52.06 51.77
N GLN A 588 -30.24 51.85 50.79
CA GLN A 588 -31.40 52.72 50.56
C GLN A 588 -32.36 52.77 51.76
N LYS A 589 -32.60 51.64 52.44
CA LYS A 589 -33.52 51.60 53.60
C LYS A 589 -32.94 52.23 54.86
N ASN A 590 -31.63 52.41 54.91
CA ASN A 590 -30.90 53.04 56.01
C ASN A 590 -30.38 54.46 55.69
N LYS A 591 -30.63 54.95 54.47
CA LYS A 591 -30.16 56.23 53.94
C LYS A 591 -30.67 57.43 54.76
N GLY A 592 -29.84 58.46 54.89
CA GLY A 592 -30.21 59.72 55.56
C GLY A 592 -30.28 59.63 57.09
N ARG A 593 -29.81 58.52 57.68
CA ARG A 593 -29.75 58.31 59.13
C ARG A 593 -28.34 58.48 59.71
N GLU A 594 -27.37 58.87 58.88
CA GLU A 594 -25.94 58.99 59.21
C GLU A 594 -25.30 57.71 59.77
N TYR A 595 -25.81 56.53 59.37
CA TYR A 595 -25.36 55.25 59.89
C TYR A 595 -24.05 54.79 59.27
N PHE A 596 -23.80 55.09 58.00
CA PHE A 596 -22.67 54.54 57.27
C PHE A 596 -21.38 55.34 57.42
N GLU A 597 -20.25 54.63 57.32
CA GLU A 597 -18.94 55.23 57.13
C GLU A 597 -18.79 55.64 55.65
N PRO A 598 -18.69 56.94 55.34
CA PRO A 598 -18.80 57.44 53.96
C PRO A 598 -17.64 56.98 53.06
N GLN A 599 -16.53 56.52 53.64
CA GLN A 599 -15.44 55.93 52.88
C GLN A 599 -15.76 54.54 52.31
N TYR A 600 -16.67 53.77 52.94
CA TYR A 600 -17.02 52.39 52.54
C TYR A 600 -18.36 52.28 51.81
N VAL A 601 -19.29 53.21 52.05
CA VAL A 601 -20.63 53.19 51.47
C VAL A 601 -20.96 54.53 50.83
N ASN A 602 -21.38 54.47 49.57
CA ASN A 602 -21.87 55.62 48.84
C ASN A 602 -23.41 55.66 48.94
N GLU A 603 -23.94 56.51 49.81
CA GLU A 603 -25.40 56.65 50.01
C GLU A 603 -26.13 57.22 48.78
N ASN A 604 -25.45 57.93 47.88
CA ASN A 604 -26.05 58.46 46.66
C ASN A 604 -26.30 57.34 45.65
N ASN A 605 -25.29 56.50 45.44
CA ASN A 605 -25.34 55.37 44.51
C ASN A 605 -25.87 54.07 45.14
N CYS A 606 -26.21 54.11 46.44
CA CYS A 606 -26.66 52.97 47.22
C CYS A 606 -25.76 51.73 47.04
N ALA A 607 -24.45 51.90 47.15
CA ALA A 607 -23.48 50.84 46.88
C ALA A 607 -22.29 50.90 47.83
N ILE A 608 -21.54 49.79 47.90
CA ILE A 608 -20.19 49.80 48.47
C ILE A 608 -19.30 50.65 47.57
N GLU A 609 -18.45 51.48 48.17
CA GLU A 609 -17.51 52.30 47.40
C GLU A 609 -16.54 51.39 46.62
N SER A 610 -16.40 51.66 45.32
CA SER A 610 -15.69 50.80 44.37
C SER A 610 -14.24 50.51 44.79
N GLY A 611 -13.56 51.52 45.34
CA GLY A 611 -12.20 51.41 45.87
C GLY A 611 -12.07 50.68 47.21
N ARG A 612 -13.19 50.29 47.85
CA ARG A 612 -13.23 49.62 49.16
C ARG A 612 -13.82 48.21 49.14
N ILE A 613 -14.13 47.68 47.97
CA ILE A 613 -14.71 46.32 47.84
C ILE A 613 -13.76 45.25 48.41
N ASN A 614 -12.45 45.41 48.23
CA ASN A 614 -11.44 44.51 48.81
C ASN A 614 -11.54 44.47 50.34
N ASP A 615 -11.69 45.63 50.99
CA ASP A 615 -11.77 45.72 52.45
C ASP A 615 -12.97 44.93 53.01
N ILE A 616 -14.10 44.96 52.29
CA ILE A 616 -15.31 44.17 52.61
C ILE A 616 -15.10 42.69 52.31
N ALA A 617 -14.51 42.34 51.16
CA ALA A 617 -14.18 40.96 50.80
C ALA A 617 -13.26 40.30 51.83
N VAL A 618 -12.27 41.03 52.37
CA VAL A 618 -11.39 40.56 53.45
C VAL A 618 -12.18 40.22 54.72
N GLN A 619 -13.19 41.02 55.09
CA GLN A 619 -14.04 40.72 56.25
C GLN A 619 -14.81 39.41 56.06
N ILE A 620 -15.40 39.21 54.88
CA ILE A 620 -16.17 38.01 54.55
C ILE A 620 -15.25 36.78 54.55
N LYS A 621 -14.07 36.86 53.90
CA LYS A 621 -13.07 35.78 53.89
C LYS A 621 -12.66 35.39 55.31
N ASN A 622 -12.41 36.36 56.19
CA ASN A 622 -12.01 36.07 57.57
C ASN A 622 -13.09 35.31 58.34
N LYS A 623 -14.37 35.56 58.04
CA LYS A 623 -15.49 34.78 58.61
C LYS A 623 -15.61 33.39 58.00
N LEU A 624 -15.39 33.26 56.68
CA LEU A 624 -15.33 31.96 56.00
C LEU A 624 -14.21 31.07 56.56
N LYS A 625 -13.09 31.66 57.01
CA LYS A 625 -11.99 30.94 57.66
C LYS A 625 -12.40 30.25 58.98
N GLY A 626 -13.49 30.69 59.59
CA GLY A 626 -14.08 30.04 60.76
C GLY A 626 -14.70 28.67 60.45
N ILE A 627 -14.96 28.34 59.17
CA ILE A 627 -15.43 27.02 58.76
C ILE A 627 -14.27 26.03 58.89
N SER A 628 -14.40 25.08 59.82
CA SER A 628 -13.34 24.11 60.11
C SER A 628 -12.96 23.30 58.88
N GLY A 629 -11.68 23.36 58.51
CA GLY A 629 -11.14 22.66 57.35
C GLY A 629 -11.43 23.32 56.00
N ALA A 630 -12.10 24.47 55.91
CA ALA A 630 -12.39 25.10 54.62
C ALA A 630 -11.12 25.62 53.92
N PHE A 631 -10.10 26.03 54.68
CA PHE A 631 -8.83 26.54 54.17
C PHE A 631 -7.66 25.56 54.41
N THR A 632 -7.93 24.28 54.68
CA THR A 632 -6.85 23.28 54.77
C THR A 632 -6.33 22.95 53.39
N PHE A 633 -5.03 23.14 53.20
CA PHE A 633 -4.38 23.00 51.91
C PHE A 633 -2.99 22.39 52.07
N THR A 634 -2.64 21.49 51.15
CA THR A 634 -1.29 20.90 51.05
C THR A 634 -0.49 21.71 50.04
N SER A 635 0.59 22.36 50.49
CA SER A 635 1.40 23.23 49.62
C SER A 635 1.91 22.51 48.37
N VAL A 636 1.83 23.22 47.24
CA VAL A 636 2.53 22.82 46.02
C VAL A 636 4.03 23.02 46.25
N SER A 637 4.84 22.01 45.90
CA SER A 637 6.31 22.04 45.97
C SER A 637 6.90 22.55 44.64
N ASP A 638 8.15 23.02 44.68
CA ASP A 638 8.95 23.27 43.47
C ASP A 638 9.23 21.98 42.69
N ASP A 639 9.25 20.82 43.37
CA ASP A 639 9.50 19.51 42.78
C ASP A 639 8.22 18.83 42.23
N ASP A 640 7.04 19.43 42.40
CA ASP A 640 5.80 18.86 41.89
C ASP A 640 5.72 19.03 40.37
N ASP A 641 5.52 17.90 39.67
CA ASP A 641 5.15 17.95 38.26
C ASP A 641 3.77 18.59 38.05
N ILE A 642 3.43 18.88 36.79
CA ILE A 642 2.16 19.54 36.45
C ILE A 642 0.94 18.78 36.96
N SER A 643 0.99 17.44 36.95
CA SER A 643 -0.12 16.60 37.39
C SER A 643 -0.32 16.74 38.90
N LYS A 644 0.76 16.65 39.68
CA LYS A 644 0.74 16.84 41.14
C LYS A 644 0.30 18.25 41.53
N CYS A 645 0.78 19.27 40.81
CA CYS A 645 0.34 20.65 41.01
C CYS A 645 -1.18 20.78 40.85
N VAL A 646 -1.71 20.30 39.72
CA VAL A 646 -3.14 20.36 39.41
C VAL A 646 -3.96 19.56 40.42
N GLN A 647 -3.52 18.36 40.81
CA GLN A 647 -4.20 17.52 41.80
C GLN A 647 -4.30 18.19 43.17
N LYS A 648 -3.20 18.80 43.65
CA LYS A 648 -3.18 19.52 44.94
C LYS A 648 -4.09 20.74 44.93
N ILE A 649 -4.09 21.51 43.84
CA ILE A 649 -4.97 22.68 43.68
C ILE A 649 -6.43 22.24 43.60
N HIS A 650 -6.73 21.21 42.81
CA HIS A 650 -8.08 20.66 42.70
C HIS A 650 -8.60 20.16 44.05
N ALA A 651 -7.77 19.43 44.81
CA ALA A 651 -8.12 18.97 46.15
C ALA A 651 -8.38 20.12 47.12
N CYS A 652 -7.62 21.21 47.02
CA CYS A 652 -7.84 22.46 47.77
C CYS A 652 -9.24 23.04 47.50
N ILE A 653 -9.52 23.32 46.24
CA ILE A 653 -10.75 23.99 45.80
C ILE A 653 -11.97 23.09 46.11
N SER A 654 -11.86 21.79 45.83
CA SER A 654 -12.92 20.82 46.12
C SER A 654 -13.17 20.70 47.63
N GLY A 655 -12.10 20.74 48.44
CA GLY A 655 -12.19 20.73 49.89
C GLY A 655 -12.93 21.96 50.43
N PHE A 656 -12.55 23.15 49.95
CA PHE A 656 -13.23 24.40 50.28
C PHE A 656 -14.71 24.37 49.87
N ALA A 657 -15.01 24.04 48.62
CA ALA A 657 -16.37 23.98 48.10
C ALA A 657 -17.24 23.01 48.90
N ARG A 658 -16.72 21.82 49.24
CA ARG A 658 -17.43 20.84 50.07
C ARG A 658 -17.73 21.39 51.46
N LYS A 659 -16.74 22.02 52.12
CA LYS A 659 -16.94 22.60 53.46
C LYS A 659 -17.89 23.79 53.45
N LEU A 660 -17.85 24.60 52.40
CA LEU A 660 -18.81 25.68 52.20
C LEU A 660 -20.23 25.12 51.97
N ASN A 661 -20.36 24.07 51.16
CA ASN A 661 -21.63 23.40 50.93
C ASN A 661 -22.20 22.76 52.21
N ASP A 662 -21.37 22.09 53.01
CA ASP A 662 -21.76 21.57 54.33
C ASP A 662 -22.36 22.72 55.18
N GLN A 663 -21.70 23.89 55.20
CA GLN A 663 -22.19 25.06 55.92
C GLN A 663 -23.52 25.59 55.34
N ILE A 664 -23.66 25.65 54.01
CA ILE A 664 -24.89 26.08 53.32
C ILE A 664 -26.07 25.14 53.63
N THR A 665 -25.85 23.82 53.69
CA THR A 665 -26.92 22.87 54.01
C THR A 665 -27.47 23.02 55.43
N ILE A 666 -26.65 23.54 56.35
CA ILE A 666 -27.05 23.81 57.74
C ILE A 666 -27.68 25.21 57.86
N MET A 667 -27.32 26.14 56.98
CA MET A 667 -27.87 27.50 56.98
C MET A 667 -29.39 27.48 56.73
N ASN A 668 -30.14 28.09 57.63
CA ASN A 668 -31.58 28.27 57.40
C ASN A 668 -31.82 29.46 56.48
N VAL A 669 -31.88 29.19 55.16
CA VAL A 669 -32.02 30.22 54.10
C VAL A 669 -33.30 31.05 54.26
N THR A 670 -34.31 30.52 54.96
CA THR A 670 -35.64 31.15 55.16
C THR A 670 -35.80 31.86 56.51
N ALA A 671 -34.93 31.60 57.50
CA ALA A 671 -35.01 32.26 58.80
C ALA A 671 -34.63 33.73 58.72
N SER A 672 -35.14 34.56 59.65
CA SER A 672 -34.77 35.97 59.77
C SER A 672 -33.41 36.21 60.45
N SER A 673 -32.79 35.15 60.99
CA SER A 673 -31.49 35.18 61.65
C SER A 673 -30.83 33.80 61.52
N ASP A 674 -29.53 33.79 61.26
CA ASP A 674 -28.68 32.61 61.16
C ASP A 674 -27.31 33.00 61.69
N ALA A 675 -26.78 32.27 62.67
CA ALA A 675 -25.57 32.68 63.39
C ALA A 675 -24.33 32.85 62.48
N PHE A 676 -24.25 32.08 61.40
CA PHE A 676 -23.14 32.17 60.45
C PHE A 676 -23.31 33.37 59.52
N VAL A 677 -24.51 33.56 58.95
CA VAL A 677 -24.85 34.73 58.12
C VAL A 677 -24.71 36.01 58.93
N ASP A 678 -25.26 36.05 60.14
CA ASP A 678 -25.23 37.21 61.05
C ASP A 678 -23.80 37.53 61.45
N GLY A 679 -22.97 36.50 61.66
CA GLY A 679 -21.55 36.67 61.91
C GLY A 679 -20.80 37.35 60.75
N ILE A 680 -21.19 37.10 59.50
CA ILE A 680 -20.63 37.79 58.31
C ILE A 680 -21.19 39.21 58.21
N VAL A 681 -22.50 39.39 58.41
CA VAL A 681 -23.16 40.71 58.39
C VAL A 681 -22.52 41.65 59.40
N ASP A 682 -22.30 41.20 60.64
CA ASP A 682 -21.69 42.00 61.69
C ASP A 682 -20.24 42.40 61.33
N ALA A 683 -19.47 41.53 60.66
CA ALA A 683 -18.13 41.88 60.20
C ALA A 683 -18.13 42.91 59.07
N ILE A 684 -19.14 42.88 58.19
CA ILE A 684 -19.32 43.91 57.16
C ILE A 684 -19.69 45.25 57.82
N GLU A 685 -20.65 45.26 58.74
CA GLU A 685 -21.05 46.47 59.47
C GLU A 685 -19.94 47.02 60.37
N ASP A 686 -19.08 46.16 60.92
CA ASP A 686 -17.91 46.59 61.68
C ASP A 686 -16.99 47.52 60.91
N LYS A 687 -16.97 47.38 59.58
CA LYS A 687 -16.25 48.27 58.66
C LYS A 687 -17.13 49.39 58.11
N ALA A 688 -18.35 49.06 57.68
CA ALA A 688 -19.17 49.94 56.86
C ALA A 688 -20.12 50.85 57.65
N VAL A 689 -20.34 50.61 58.95
CA VAL A 689 -21.31 51.33 59.79
C VAL A 689 -20.61 51.95 61.00
N LYS A 690 -20.95 53.20 61.31
CA LYS A 690 -20.42 53.93 62.48
C LYS A 690 -20.72 53.15 63.75
N LYS A 691 -19.75 53.07 64.67
CA LYS A 691 -19.81 52.25 65.89
C LYS A 691 -21.09 52.46 66.74
N ALA A 692 -21.59 53.70 66.83
CA ALA A 692 -22.79 54.04 67.60
C ALA A 692 -24.12 53.54 66.98
N ASN A 693 -24.10 53.10 65.72
CA ASN A 693 -25.31 52.84 64.93
C ASN A 693 -25.50 51.37 64.51
N LYS A 694 -24.58 50.46 64.91
CA LYS A 694 -24.59 49.04 64.50
C LYS A 694 -25.83 48.24 64.91
N THR A 695 -26.55 48.66 65.94
CA THR A 695 -27.81 48.02 66.38
C THR A 695 -29.05 48.64 65.75
N ARG A 696 -28.89 49.66 64.90
CA ARG A 696 -29.98 50.49 64.38
C ARG A 696 -30.26 50.27 62.89
N THR A 697 -29.44 49.47 62.21
CA THR A 697 -29.56 49.18 60.77
C THR A 697 -30.60 48.10 60.49
N LEU A 698 -31.32 48.24 59.37
CA LEU A 698 -32.21 47.20 58.84
C LEU A 698 -31.40 46.09 58.16
N LYS A 699 -30.89 45.14 58.95
CA LYS A 699 -29.93 44.10 58.52
C LYS A 699 -30.48 43.06 57.55
N ASN A 700 -31.81 42.92 57.45
CA ASN A 700 -32.48 41.88 56.65
C ASN A 700 -32.05 41.85 55.17
N TYR A 701 -31.78 43.00 54.56
CA TYR A 701 -31.28 43.06 53.19
C TYR A 701 -29.80 42.68 53.08
N LEU A 702 -28.99 43.03 54.09
CA LEU A 702 -27.59 42.64 54.14
C LEU A 702 -27.43 41.13 54.43
N GLN A 703 -28.28 40.56 55.29
CA GLN A 703 -28.39 39.12 55.51
C GLN A 703 -28.73 38.38 54.21
N ALA A 704 -29.68 38.89 53.42
CA ALA A 704 -30.01 38.33 52.11
C ALA A 704 -28.82 38.42 51.13
N ALA A 705 -28.14 39.57 51.06
CA ALA A 705 -26.93 39.71 50.24
C ALA A 705 -25.85 38.68 50.63
N VAL A 706 -25.59 38.50 51.92
CA VAL A 706 -24.62 37.53 52.44
C VAL A 706 -24.98 36.09 52.06
N ARG A 707 -26.26 35.70 52.11
CA ARG A 707 -26.68 34.36 51.66
C ARG A 707 -26.33 34.14 50.19
N TYR A 708 -26.62 35.10 49.33
CA TYR A 708 -26.29 34.99 47.91
C TYR A 708 -24.78 35.08 47.65
N ILE A 709 -24.00 35.78 48.48
CA ILE A 709 -22.53 35.78 48.40
C ILE A 709 -21.99 34.37 48.70
N VAL A 710 -22.48 33.74 49.77
CA VAL A 710 -22.04 32.40 50.18
C VAL A 710 -22.46 31.34 49.16
N ILE A 711 -23.65 31.46 48.54
CA ILE A 711 -24.13 30.54 47.49
C ILE A 711 -23.38 30.72 46.17
N ALA A 712 -22.89 31.93 45.86
CA ALA A 712 -22.19 32.23 44.62
C ALA A 712 -20.69 31.89 44.66
N LEU A 713 -20.13 31.67 45.85
CA LEU A 713 -18.79 31.14 46.09
C LEU A 713 -18.77 29.62 45.92
#